data_AF-A0A0E0J6W8-F1
#
_entry.id   AF-A0A0E0J6W8-F1
#
_cell.length_a   1.000
_cell.length_b   1.000
_cell.length_c   1.000
_cell.angle_alpha   90.00
_cell.angle_beta   90.00
_cell.angle_gamma   90.00
#
_symmetry.space_group_name_H-M   'P 1'
#
loop_
_entity.id
_entity.type
_entity.pdbx_description
1 polymer ?
#
loop_
_entity_poly.entity_id
_entity_poly.type
_entity_poly.pdbx_seq_one_letter_code
_entity_poly.pdbx_strand_id
1 'polypeptide(L)'
;MAASNFFLLTAFIALVATQAMASDPSPLQDFCVADKHSPVRVNGLPCKDAKDVSVDDFFLAANLDKPMDTTKSKAGSNVTLINVMKLAGLNTLSISMARIDYAPKGQNPPHTHPRATEILTVLEGSLYVGFVTSNQANRENKLFTKTLNKGDVFVFPQGLIHFQFNPSYDKPAVAIAALSSQNPGAITIANAVFGSHPPISDDVLAKAFQVDKKAIDWLQAQSNSSINLNMASSNFFLLIPLIALVTTQAMASDPSPLQDFCVADKNSPVRVNGFPCKDAKDVSVDDFFLAANLDKPMDTTKSKAGSNVTLINVMKLAGLNTLGISMARIDYAPKGQNPPHTHPRATEILSVIEGSLYVGFVTSNQANGENKLFTKTLNKGDVFVFPEGLIHFQFNPSYDKPAAAIVALSSQNPGAITIANAVFGSNPPISDDVLAKAFQVDKKALYKKHRPLLVHKQKFHQLNMASSNFFLLTALIALVATQAMASDPSPLQDFCVADRNSPVRVNGFPCKDAKDVNVDDFFLAANLDKPMDTTKSKAGSNVTLINVMKLAGLNTLGISMARIDYAPKGQNPPHTHPRATEILTVLEGTLYVGFVTSNQANGENKLFTKTLNKGDVFVFPQGLIHFQFNPSYDKPAVAIAALSSQNPGAITIANAVFGSNSPISDDVLAKAFQVDKKAVDWLQAQFWENNHN
;
A
#
# COMPACT_ATOMS: atom_id res chain seq x y z
N MET A 1 -3.37 -26.18 53.47
CA MET A 1 -2.63 -25.02 52.89
C MET A 1 -2.01 -25.37 51.54
N ALA A 2 -2.82 -25.73 50.54
CA ALA A 2 -2.32 -26.01 49.18
C ALA A 2 -3.35 -25.67 48.08
N ALA A 3 -4.38 -24.87 48.42
CA ALA A 3 -5.44 -24.49 47.48
C ALA A 3 -5.57 -22.96 47.30
N SER A 4 -4.96 -22.12 48.15
CA SER A 4 -5.00 -20.67 47.98
C SER A 4 -3.87 -20.10 47.11
N ASN A 5 -2.80 -20.86 46.85
CA ASN A 5 -1.70 -20.41 45.98
C ASN A 5 -1.97 -20.66 44.49
N PHE A 6 -2.96 -21.50 44.15
CA PHE A 6 -3.32 -21.74 42.75
C PHE A 6 -4.25 -20.64 42.20
N PHE A 7 -5.15 -20.11 43.05
CA PHE A 7 -6.02 -18.98 42.69
C PHE A 7 -5.26 -17.65 42.61
N LEU A 8 -4.21 -17.46 43.43
CA LEU A 8 -3.35 -16.28 43.33
C LEU A 8 -2.43 -16.35 42.11
N LEU A 9 -1.98 -17.55 41.68
CA LEU A 9 -1.18 -17.69 40.46
C LEU A 9 -2.02 -17.56 39.18
N THR A 10 -3.27 -18.03 39.18
CA THR A 10 -4.20 -17.79 38.05
C THR A 10 -4.72 -16.36 38.01
N ALA A 11 -4.89 -15.68 39.15
CA ALA A 11 -5.25 -14.26 39.19
C ALA A 11 -4.07 -13.33 38.83
N PHE A 12 -2.81 -13.73 39.10
CA PHE A 12 -1.62 -12.97 38.70
C PHE A 12 -1.27 -13.14 37.21
N ILE A 13 -1.53 -14.32 36.63
CA ILE A 13 -1.40 -14.56 35.18
C ILE A 13 -2.54 -13.87 34.39
N ALA A 14 -3.69 -13.60 35.03
CA ALA A 14 -4.79 -12.85 34.42
C ALA A 14 -4.63 -11.32 34.44
N LEU A 15 -3.55 -10.77 35.03
CA LEU A 15 -3.37 -9.32 35.21
C LEU A 15 -2.24 -8.67 34.40
N VAL A 16 -1.66 -9.37 33.42
CA VAL A 16 -0.73 -8.77 32.44
C VAL A 16 -1.06 -9.24 31.03
N ALA A 17 -2.26 -8.92 30.58
CA ALA A 17 -2.61 -8.92 29.16
C ALA A 17 -3.13 -7.52 28.80
N THR A 18 -2.26 -6.52 28.88
CA THR A 18 -2.49 -5.25 28.20
C THR A 18 -2.25 -5.47 26.72
N GLN A 19 -3.32 -5.78 25.99
CA GLN A 19 -3.33 -5.74 24.54
C GLN A 19 -3.65 -4.31 24.12
N ALA A 20 -2.67 -3.65 23.50
CA ALA A 20 -2.88 -2.43 22.74
C ALA A 20 -2.46 -2.74 21.31
N MET A 21 -3.37 -2.46 20.39
CA MET A 21 -3.39 -2.93 19.01
C MET A 21 -3.39 -1.69 18.10
N ALA A 22 -2.63 -1.70 17.01
CA ALA A 22 -2.71 -0.66 15.99
C ALA A 22 -2.21 -1.15 14.61
N SER A 23 -2.54 -0.42 13.55
CA SER A 23 -2.10 -0.48 12.16
C SER A 23 -2.24 0.92 11.59
N ASP A 24 -1.51 1.27 10.54
CA ASP A 24 -1.71 2.53 9.82
C ASP A 24 -3.21 2.71 9.50
N PRO A 25 -3.83 3.86 9.82
CA PRO A 25 -5.22 4.07 9.48
C PRO A 25 -5.37 3.96 7.96
N SER A 26 -6.30 3.11 7.52
CA SER A 26 -6.65 3.00 6.11
C SER A 26 -6.86 4.42 5.52
N PRO A 27 -6.41 4.69 4.29
CA PRO A 27 -6.71 5.97 3.64
C PRO A 27 -8.20 6.29 3.76
N LEU A 28 -8.56 7.52 4.10
CA LEU A 28 -9.97 7.95 4.23
C LEU A 28 -10.50 8.63 2.95
N GLN A 29 -9.63 8.76 1.96
CA GLN A 29 -9.88 9.34 0.64
C GLN A 29 -8.87 8.76 -0.37
N ASP A 30 -8.98 9.12 -1.64
CA ASP A 30 -8.15 8.56 -2.71
C ASP A 30 -6.68 8.95 -2.58
N PHE A 31 -6.41 10.17 -2.15
CA PHE A 31 -5.06 10.70 -1.90
C PHE A 31 -5.15 11.93 -1.00
N CYS A 32 -4.05 12.30 -0.36
CA CYS A 32 -3.92 13.52 0.43
C CYS A 32 -2.68 14.28 -0.01
N VAL A 33 -2.75 15.09 -1.08
CA VAL A 33 -1.56 15.85 -1.52
C VAL A 33 -1.15 16.85 -0.44
N ALA A 34 0.11 16.84 -0.02
CA ALA A 34 0.61 17.73 1.02
C ALA A 34 0.44 19.22 0.67
N ASP A 35 -0.24 19.96 1.53
CA ASP A 35 -0.18 21.42 1.56
C ASP A 35 1.01 21.87 2.41
N LYS A 36 2.10 22.23 1.72
CA LYS A 36 3.35 22.68 2.34
C LYS A 36 3.28 24.13 2.84
N HIS A 37 2.25 24.87 2.48
CA HIS A 37 2.08 26.28 2.84
C HIS A 37 1.11 26.48 4.00
N SER A 38 0.40 25.43 4.40
CA SER A 38 -0.49 25.49 5.57
C SER A 38 0.27 25.87 6.84
N PRO A 39 -0.23 26.84 7.63
CA PRO A 39 0.34 27.16 8.94
C PRO A 39 0.00 26.08 9.98
N VAL A 40 -0.93 25.16 9.67
CA VAL A 40 -1.41 24.15 10.62
C VAL A 40 -0.44 22.99 10.70
N ARG A 41 -0.13 22.57 11.93
CA ARG A 41 0.72 21.43 12.22
C ARG A 41 -0.13 20.23 12.63
N VAL A 42 0.04 19.12 11.92
CA VAL A 42 -0.50 17.80 12.26
C VAL A 42 0.66 16.80 12.30
N ASN A 43 0.43 15.56 12.74
CA ASN A 43 1.41 14.49 12.59
C ASN A 43 1.55 14.10 11.11
N GLY A 44 2.30 14.89 10.34
CA GLY A 44 2.37 14.84 8.88
C GLY A 44 2.12 16.21 8.25
N LEU A 45 1.56 16.22 7.03
CA LEU A 45 1.17 17.44 6.34
C LEU A 45 -0.35 17.41 6.07
N PRO A 46 -1.06 18.54 6.24
CA PRO A 46 -2.47 18.63 5.84
C PRO A 46 -2.60 18.44 4.34
N CYS A 47 -3.80 18.13 3.87
CA CYS A 47 -4.08 17.93 2.46
C CYS A 47 -4.47 19.26 1.79
N LYS A 48 -4.08 19.41 0.53
CA LYS A 48 -4.69 20.38 -0.39
C LYS A 48 -6.17 20.05 -0.59
N ASP A 49 -6.96 21.06 -0.94
CA ASP A 49 -8.31 20.85 -1.47
C ASP A 49 -8.20 20.04 -2.77
N ALA A 50 -9.07 19.03 -2.94
CA ALA A 50 -9.05 18.13 -4.09
C ALA A 50 -9.22 18.87 -5.43
N LYS A 51 -9.87 20.04 -5.44
CA LYS A 51 -10.02 20.87 -6.65
C LYS A 51 -8.69 21.48 -7.12
N ASP A 52 -7.77 21.72 -6.19
CA ASP A 52 -6.47 22.35 -6.44
C ASP A 52 -5.38 21.31 -6.77
N VAL A 53 -5.73 20.02 -6.70
CA VAL A 53 -4.81 18.92 -7.03
C VAL A 53 -4.69 18.73 -8.54
N SER A 54 -3.45 18.70 -9.00
CA SER A 54 -3.04 18.51 -10.39
C SER A 54 -2.18 17.26 -10.55
N VAL A 55 -1.93 16.84 -11.80
CA VAL A 55 -1.03 15.70 -12.05
C VAL A 55 0.41 15.97 -11.62
N ASP A 56 0.83 17.24 -11.59
CA ASP A 56 2.18 17.63 -11.19
C ASP A 56 2.44 17.41 -9.69
N ASP A 57 1.40 17.22 -8.88
CA ASP A 57 1.54 16.83 -7.48
C ASP A 57 2.02 15.38 -7.31
N PHE A 58 1.82 14.53 -8.32
CA PHE A 58 2.19 13.10 -8.33
C PHE A 58 3.42 12.82 -9.20
N PHE A 59 3.97 13.84 -9.85
CA PHE A 59 5.12 13.76 -10.74
C PHE A 59 6.31 14.55 -10.21
N LEU A 60 7.52 14.00 -10.38
CA LEU A 60 8.75 14.75 -10.17
C LEU A 60 9.75 14.44 -11.27
N ALA A 61 10.26 15.49 -11.94
CA ALA A 61 11.44 15.42 -12.79
C ALA A 61 12.71 15.26 -11.92
N ALA A 62 12.84 14.10 -11.28
CA ALA A 62 13.82 13.85 -10.24
C ALA A 62 15.25 13.70 -10.78
N ASN A 63 15.40 13.49 -12.10
CA ASN A 63 16.69 13.24 -12.76
C ASN A 63 17.48 12.11 -12.07
N LEU A 64 16.78 11.06 -11.61
CA LEU A 64 17.42 9.89 -10.99
C LEU A 64 18.27 9.09 -11.96
N ASP A 65 18.37 9.49 -13.23
CA ASP A 65 19.28 8.92 -14.22
C ASP A 65 20.69 9.53 -14.14
N LYS A 66 20.81 10.75 -13.61
CA LYS A 66 22.09 11.48 -13.56
C LYS A 66 22.92 11.09 -12.34
N PRO A 67 24.24 10.93 -12.50
CA PRO A 67 25.12 10.68 -11.37
C PRO A 67 25.17 11.89 -10.43
N MET A 68 25.30 11.62 -9.14
CA MET A 68 25.52 12.65 -8.12
C MET A 68 27.01 12.86 -7.86
N ASP A 69 27.34 14.07 -7.43
CA ASP A 69 28.70 14.40 -6.98
C ASP A 69 28.95 13.79 -5.59
N THR A 70 29.74 12.72 -5.56
CA THR A 70 30.12 11.99 -4.34
C THR A 70 31.24 12.67 -3.56
N THR A 71 31.92 13.68 -4.14
CA THR A 71 32.98 14.44 -3.44
C THR A 71 32.44 15.38 -2.38
N LYS A 72 31.12 15.67 -2.42
CA LYS A 72 30.41 16.48 -1.42
C LYS A 72 30.31 15.80 -0.06
N SER A 73 30.59 14.51 0.02
CA SER A 73 30.57 13.73 1.26
C SER A 73 31.95 13.13 1.51
N LYS A 74 32.46 13.32 2.74
CA LYS A 74 33.70 12.64 3.17
C LYS A 74 33.58 11.11 3.17
N ALA A 75 32.35 10.59 3.26
CA ALA A 75 32.09 9.16 3.17
C ALA A 75 32.14 8.65 1.72
N GLY A 76 32.21 9.53 0.72
CA GLY A 76 32.26 9.14 -0.70
C GLY A 76 30.93 8.61 -1.23
N SER A 77 29.80 8.92 -0.60
CA SER A 77 28.46 8.61 -1.11
C SER A 77 27.56 9.84 -1.11
N ASN A 78 26.56 9.86 -1.99
CA ASN A 78 25.54 10.90 -2.05
C ASN A 78 24.16 10.26 -2.27
N VAL A 79 23.11 10.83 -1.66
CA VAL A 79 21.75 10.28 -1.64
C VAL A 79 20.76 11.33 -2.12
N THR A 80 19.97 10.99 -3.15
CA THR A 80 18.78 11.75 -3.54
C THR A 80 17.55 11.00 -3.09
N LEU A 81 17.04 11.36 -1.90
CA LEU A 81 15.76 10.86 -1.39
C LEU A 81 14.60 11.66 -1.99
N ILE A 82 13.61 10.97 -2.55
CA ILE A 82 12.32 11.48 -3.01
C ILE A 82 11.27 11.10 -1.96
N ASN A 83 11.07 11.99 -1.00
CA ASN A 83 10.08 11.88 0.07
C ASN A 83 8.94 12.90 -0.15
N VAL A 84 7.99 12.95 0.79
CA VAL A 84 6.85 13.87 0.76
C VAL A 84 7.24 15.36 0.60
N MET A 85 8.43 15.74 1.08
CA MET A 85 8.91 17.12 0.95
C MET A 85 9.34 17.47 -0.48
N LYS A 86 9.72 16.49 -1.30
CA LYS A 86 10.02 16.69 -2.73
C LYS A 86 8.84 16.40 -3.63
N LEU A 87 8.06 15.36 -3.33
CA LEU A 87 6.90 14.95 -4.10
C LEU A 87 5.65 14.96 -3.20
N ALA A 88 4.83 16.01 -3.32
CA ALA A 88 3.72 16.28 -2.38
C ALA A 88 2.65 15.18 -2.38
N GLY A 89 2.46 14.50 -3.50
CA GLY A 89 1.55 13.37 -3.65
C GLY A 89 1.91 12.13 -2.83
N LEU A 90 3.13 12.02 -2.29
CA LEU A 90 3.53 10.91 -1.40
C LEU A 90 2.91 10.99 0.00
N ASN A 91 2.28 12.11 0.34
CA ASN A 91 1.70 12.29 1.66
C ASN A 91 0.57 11.26 1.89
N THR A 92 0.64 10.60 3.05
CA THR A 92 -0.22 9.48 3.49
C THR A 92 -0.14 8.22 2.63
N LEU A 93 0.87 8.07 1.78
CA LEU A 93 1.04 6.89 0.91
C LEU A 93 2.13 5.91 1.40
N SER A 94 2.73 6.17 2.55
CA SER A 94 3.67 5.27 3.25
C SER A 94 4.79 4.69 2.37
N ILE A 95 5.28 5.46 1.39
CA ILE A 95 6.40 5.05 0.54
C ILE A 95 7.27 6.23 0.07
N SER A 96 8.56 5.98 -0.09
CA SER A 96 9.52 6.89 -0.74
C SER A 96 10.57 6.12 -1.54
N MET A 97 11.33 6.82 -2.37
CA MET A 97 12.37 6.23 -3.22
C MET A 97 13.65 7.06 -3.13
N ALA A 98 14.81 6.43 -3.21
CA ALA A 98 16.09 7.10 -3.18
C ALA A 98 17.04 6.54 -4.25
N ARG A 99 17.80 7.42 -4.92
CA ARG A 99 19.03 7.02 -5.62
C ARG A 99 20.22 7.26 -4.72
N ILE A 100 21.20 6.36 -4.78
CA ILE A 100 22.45 6.46 -4.04
C ILE A 100 23.62 6.21 -4.98
N ASP A 101 24.57 7.14 -5.01
CA ASP A 101 25.82 7.04 -5.79
C ASP A 101 27.00 6.91 -4.83
N TYR A 102 27.92 6.00 -5.15
CA TYR A 102 29.09 5.70 -4.35
C TYR A 102 30.35 5.86 -5.20
N ALA A 103 31.30 6.67 -4.73
CA ALA A 103 32.66 6.70 -5.24
C ALA A 103 33.32 5.32 -5.04
N PRO A 104 34.45 5.04 -5.72
CA PRO A 104 35.32 3.94 -5.30
C PRO A 104 35.66 4.07 -3.82
N LYS A 105 35.52 2.98 -3.05
CA LYS A 105 35.63 2.96 -1.58
C LYS A 105 34.67 3.89 -0.82
N GLY A 106 33.67 4.43 -1.49
CA GLY A 106 32.61 5.20 -0.86
C GLY A 106 31.69 4.31 -0.03
N GLN A 107 31.15 4.85 1.05
CA GLN A 107 30.15 4.20 1.89
C GLN A 107 28.97 5.13 2.15
N ASN A 108 27.78 4.57 2.23
CA ASN A 108 26.73 5.11 3.06
C ASN A 108 26.98 4.58 4.48
N PRO A 109 27.43 5.45 5.42
CA PRO A 109 27.89 5.00 6.74
C PRO A 109 26.80 4.26 7.52
N PRO A 110 27.16 3.55 8.61
CA PRO A 110 26.18 2.95 9.50
C PRO A 110 25.09 3.95 9.90
N HIS A 111 23.85 3.62 9.59
CA HIS A 111 22.67 4.44 9.86
C HIS A 111 21.44 3.58 10.10
N THR A 112 20.36 4.22 10.56
CA THR A 112 19.06 3.57 10.71
C THR A 112 17.93 4.48 10.21
N HIS A 113 16.86 3.85 9.74
CA HIS A 113 15.60 4.48 9.36
C HIS A 113 14.55 4.16 10.43
N PRO A 114 14.26 5.09 11.37
CA PRO A 114 13.38 4.79 12.51
C PRO A 114 11.94 4.49 12.10
N ARG A 115 11.52 4.92 10.90
CA ARG A 115 10.14 4.80 10.42
C ARG A 115 10.00 3.98 9.15
N ALA A 116 11.05 3.32 8.66
CA ALA A 116 10.94 2.56 7.42
C ALA A 116 11.90 1.38 7.32
N THR A 117 11.41 0.31 6.70
CA THR A 117 12.24 -0.69 6.04
C THR A 117 12.82 -0.09 4.76
N GLU A 118 14.05 -0.45 4.40
CA GLU A 118 14.66 -0.14 3.10
C GLU A 118 14.79 -1.42 2.26
N ILE A 119 14.33 -1.40 1.00
CA ILE A 119 14.65 -2.41 -0.01
C ILE A 119 15.47 -1.77 -1.12
N LEU A 120 16.59 -2.39 -1.49
CA LEU A 120 17.58 -1.82 -2.39
C LEU A 120 17.93 -2.79 -3.52
N THR A 121 18.13 -2.25 -4.72
CA THR A 121 18.76 -2.95 -5.85
C THR A 121 19.95 -2.18 -6.39
N VAL A 122 21.00 -2.90 -6.80
CA VAL A 122 22.19 -2.31 -7.42
C VAL A 122 21.94 -2.06 -8.91
N LEU A 123 22.12 -0.82 -9.36
CA LEU A 123 22.01 -0.44 -10.78
C LEU A 123 23.36 -0.53 -11.51
N GLU A 124 24.46 -0.25 -10.82
CA GLU A 124 25.82 -0.32 -11.36
C GLU A 124 26.84 -0.69 -10.28
N GLY A 125 27.91 -1.41 -10.65
CA GLY A 125 28.96 -1.83 -9.72
C GLY A 125 28.54 -2.97 -8.79
N SER A 126 29.12 -2.98 -7.59
CA SER A 126 28.84 -3.94 -6.51
C SER A 126 28.82 -3.21 -5.17
N LEU A 127 28.06 -3.73 -4.21
CA LEU A 127 28.00 -3.17 -2.86
C LEU A 127 28.17 -4.29 -1.82
N TYR A 128 29.05 -4.09 -0.85
CA TYR A 128 29.06 -4.85 0.39
C TYR A 128 28.07 -4.18 1.36
N VAL A 129 27.03 -4.92 1.74
CA VAL A 129 25.95 -4.41 2.58
C VAL A 129 25.77 -5.28 3.82
N GLY A 130 25.17 -4.70 4.85
CA GLY A 130 24.70 -5.49 5.99
C GLY A 130 23.95 -4.69 7.02
N PHE A 131 23.31 -5.42 7.94
CA PHE A 131 22.62 -4.86 9.10
C PHE A 131 22.91 -5.68 10.36
N VAL A 132 22.71 -5.05 11.50
CA VAL A 132 22.93 -5.62 12.83
C VAL A 132 21.60 -5.69 13.57
N THR A 133 21.32 -6.85 14.15
CA THR A 133 20.15 -7.07 15.04
C THR A 133 20.26 -6.30 16.34
N SER A 134 19.13 -6.08 17.02
CA SER A 134 19.12 -5.57 18.39
C SER A 134 19.66 -6.62 19.36
N ASN A 135 20.05 -6.17 20.57
CA ASN A 135 20.58 -7.06 21.61
C ASN A 135 19.55 -8.15 21.96
N GLN A 136 19.80 -9.37 21.49
CA GLN A 136 18.96 -10.54 21.76
C GLN A 136 19.06 -10.92 23.26
N ALA A 137 18.24 -11.87 23.72
CA ALA A 137 18.19 -12.30 25.13
C ALA A 137 19.55 -12.76 25.70
N ASN A 138 20.49 -13.18 24.84
CA ASN A 138 21.86 -13.55 25.19
C ASN A 138 22.87 -12.39 25.17
N ARG A 139 22.42 -11.14 24.94
CA ARG A 139 23.23 -9.91 24.79
C ARG A 139 24.20 -9.92 23.60
N GLU A 140 23.98 -10.76 22.60
CA GLU A 140 24.80 -10.76 21.38
C GLU A 140 24.09 -10.03 20.24
N ASN A 141 24.87 -9.24 19.48
CA ASN A 141 24.43 -8.62 18.24
C ASN A 141 24.86 -9.50 17.06
N LYS A 142 23.91 -9.88 16.20
CA LYS A 142 24.18 -10.67 14.99
C LYS A 142 24.24 -9.75 13.77
N LEU A 143 25.35 -9.85 13.02
CA LEU A 143 25.57 -9.17 11.74
C LEU A 143 25.12 -10.07 10.58
N PHE A 144 24.30 -9.52 9.68
CA PHE A 144 23.92 -10.14 8.41
C PHE A 144 24.52 -9.33 7.27
N THR A 145 25.37 -9.94 6.44
CA THR A 145 26.07 -9.23 5.35
C THR A 145 26.14 -10.01 4.05
N LYS A 146 26.09 -9.28 2.94
CA LYS A 146 26.24 -9.84 1.59
C LYS A 146 26.97 -8.86 0.68
N THR A 147 27.68 -9.39 -0.32
CA THR A 147 28.11 -8.60 -1.47
C THR A 147 27.07 -8.73 -2.57
N LEU A 148 26.46 -7.60 -2.93
CA LEU A 148 25.49 -7.46 -4.01
C LEU A 148 26.19 -7.11 -5.31
N ASN A 149 25.78 -7.74 -6.39
CA ASN A 149 26.12 -7.36 -7.76
C ASN A 149 24.95 -6.62 -8.40
N LYS A 150 25.19 -6.05 -9.59
CA LYS A 150 24.16 -5.42 -10.41
C LYS A 150 22.91 -6.32 -10.52
N GLY A 151 21.75 -5.76 -10.23
CA GLY A 151 20.46 -6.45 -10.28
C GLY A 151 20.11 -7.31 -9.06
N ASP A 152 21.02 -7.45 -8.09
CA ASP A 152 20.72 -8.12 -6.83
C ASP A 152 19.88 -7.22 -5.92
N VAL A 153 19.01 -7.84 -5.12
CA VAL A 153 18.11 -7.17 -4.18
C VAL A 153 18.46 -7.56 -2.75
N PHE A 154 18.43 -6.58 -1.85
CA PHE A 154 18.60 -6.79 -0.42
C PHE A 154 17.59 -5.93 0.36
N VAL A 155 17.12 -6.44 1.51
CA VAL A 155 16.21 -5.70 2.38
C VAL A 155 16.80 -5.51 3.78
N PHE A 156 16.69 -4.28 4.29
CA PHE A 156 17.10 -3.85 5.61
C PHE A 156 15.86 -3.60 6.48
N PRO A 157 15.64 -4.38 7.56
CA PRO A 157 14.50 -4.20 8.44
C PRO A 157 14.47 -2.81 9.10
N GLN A 158 13.26 -2.30 9.33
CA GLN A 158 13.04 -1.00 9.96
C GLN A 158 13.77 -0.87 11.30
N GLY A 159 14.39 0.29 11.53
CA GLY A 159 15.01 0.61 12.81
C GLY A 159 16.38 -0.03 13.06
N LEU A 160 16.80 -1.03 12.27
CA LEU A 160 18.10 -1.67 12.45
C LEU A 160 19.26 -0.83 11.87
N ILE A 161 20.40 -0.86 12.55
CA ILE A 161 21.63 -0.24 12.06
C ILE A 161 22.12 -1.03 10.86
N HIS A 162 22.31 -0.35 9.73
CA HIS A 162 22.79 -0.96 8.50
C HIS A 162 23.71 -0.01 7.73
N PHE A 163 24.40 -0.55 6.72
CA PHE A 163 25.36 0.18 5.92
C PHE A 163 25.41 -0.36 4.48
N GLN A 164 25.94 0.47 3.59
CA GLN A 164 26.29 0.06 2.23
C GLN A 164 27.68 0.60 1.89
N PHE A 165 28.56 -0.25 1.37
CA PHE A 165 29.93 0.09 1.04
C PHE A 165 30.26 -0.37 -0.37
N ASN A 166 30.87 0.50 -1.17
CA ASN A 166 31.44 0.12 -2.46
C ASN A 166 32.86 -0.46 -2.25
N PRO A 167 33.06 -1.78 -2.39
CA PRO A 167 34.37 -2.38 -2.14
C PRO A 167 35.38 -2.12 -3.26
N SER A 168 34.95 -1.58 -4.41
CA SER A 168 35.82 -1.32 -5.55
C SER A 168 36.82 -0.20 -5.29
N TYR A 169 38.03 -0.33 -5.83
CA TYR A 169 39.09 0.69 -5.73
C TYR A 169 39.06 1.72 -6.87
N ASP A 170 38.48 1.37 -8.01
CA ASP A 170 38.57 2.13 -9.25
C ASP A 170 37.20 2.41 -9.90
N LYS A 171 36.14 1.69 -9.50
CA LYS A 171 34.80 1.82 -10.10
C LYS A 171 33.78 2.37 -9.11
N PRO A 172 32.93 3.32 -9.53
CA PRO A 172 31.79 3.73 -8.72
C PRO A 172 30.73 2.63 -8.65
N ALA A 173 29.78 2.79 -7.75
CA ALA A 173 28.56 1.97 -7.67
C ALA A 173 27.33 2.88 -7.59
N VAL A 174 26.19 2.39 -8.08
CA VAL A 174 24.90 3.10 -8.04
C VAL A 174 23.84 2.13 -7.58
N ALA A 175 22.97 2.57 -6.68
CA ALA A 175 21.82 1.81 -6.23
C ALA A 175 20.55 2.67 -6.26
N ILE A 176 19.41 1.98 -6.34
CA ILE A 176 18.10 2.58 -6.09
C ILE A 176 17.45 1.81 -4.94
N ALA A 177 16.92 2.57 -3.99
CA ALA A 177 16.27 2.06 -2.81
C ALA A 177 14.83 2.58 -2.75
N ALA A 178 13.97 1.82 -2.10
CA ALA A 178 12.65 2.26 -1.70
C ALA A 178 12.46 2.02 -0.21
N LEU A 179 11.69 2.91 0.42
CA LEU A 179 11.49 2.88 1.86
C LEU A 179 9.99 2.83 2.17
N SER A 180 9.60 2.01 3.15
CA SER A 180 8.20 1.79 3.56
C SER A 180 7.60 2.96 4.36
N SER A 181 7.99 4.18 4.03
CA SER A 181 7.46 5.41 4.61
C SER A 181 7.64 6.58 3.66
N GLN A 182 6.65 7.47 3.63
CA GLN A 182 6.75 8.76 2.92
C GLN A 182 7.77 9.72 3.55
N ASN A 183 8.19 9.45 4.79
CA ASN A 183 9.25 10.17 5.49
C ASN A 183 10.01 9.19 6.40
N PRO A 184 10.97 8.42 5.87
CA PRO A 184 11.65 7.35 6.62
C PRO A 184 12.46 7.87 7.82
N GLY A 185 12.91 9.14 7.77
CA GLY A 185 13.92 9.67 8.68
C GLY A 185 15.26 8.99 8.47
N ALA A 186 16.37 9.54 8.95
CA ALA A 186 17.66 8.86 8.91
C ALA A 186 18.49 9.30 10.11
N ILE A 187 19.11 8.34 10.79
CA ILE A 187 20.03 8.58 11.89
C ILE A 187 21.36 7.97 11.50
N THR A 188 22.29 8.80 11.00
CA THR A 188 23.69 8.36 10.79
C THR A 188 24.36 8.24 12.15
N ILE A 189 24.79 7.03 12.51
CA ILE A 189 25.22 6.71 13.89
C ILE A 189 26.38 7.59 14.34
N ALA A 190 27.41 7.73 13.52
CA ALA A 190 28.57 8.56 13.85
C ALA A 190 28.17 10.03 14.09
N ASN A 191 27.33 10.61 13.22
CA ASN A 191 26.88 12.00 13.36
C ASN A 191 25.95 12.18 14.55
N ALA A 192 25.06 11.23 14.83
CA ALA A 192 24.14 11.31 15.95
C ALA A 192 24.84 11.19 17.31
N VAL A 193 25.91 10.39 17.40
CA VAL A 193 26.64 10.16 18.65
C VAL A 193 27.75 11.19 18.88
N PHE A 194 28.56 11.48 17.85
CA PHE A 194 29.75 12.33 17.98
C PHE A 194 29.59 13.74 17.37
N GLY A 195 28.55 13.96 16.56
CA GLY A 195 28.27 15.26 15.91
C GLY A 195 26.97 15.93 16.36
N SER A 196 26.37 15.49 17.47
CA SER A 196 25.13 16.07 17.97
C SER A 196 25.34 17.51 18.46
N HIS A 197 24.29 18.33 18.38
CA HIS A 197 24.30 19.70 18.88
C HIS A 197 23.07 19.91 19.79
N PRO A 198 23.27 20.16 21.10
CA PRO A 198 24.55 20.18 21.83
C PRO A 198 25.27 18.81 21.82
N PRO A 199 26.61 18.78 21.99
CA PRO A 199 27.37 17.53 22.03
C PRO A 199 26.97 16.68 23.25
N ILE A 200 26.92 15.35 23.07
CA ILE A 200 26.83 14.43 24.19
C ILE A 200 28.10 14.57 25.04
N SER A 201 27.94 14.58 26.36
CA SER A 201 29.06 14.67 27.31
C SER A 201 30.15 13.63 27.00
N ASP A 202 31.38 14.12 26.94
CA ASP A 202 32.59 13.32 26.79
C ASP A 202 32.72 12.25 27.88
N ASP A 203 32.33 12.54 29.13
CA ASP A 203 32.26 11.57 30.23
C ASP A 203 31.29 10.43 29.92
N VAL A 204 30.10 10.75 29.38
CA VAL A 204 29.10 9.75 29.01
C VAL A 204 29.63 8.87 27.88
N LEU A 205 30.20 9.46 26.83
CA LEU A 205 30.72 8.73 25.68
C LEU A 205 31.98 7.93 26.03
N ALA A 206 32.93 8.49 26.76
CA ALA A 206 34.15 7.81 27.18
C ALA A 206 33.81 6.56 28.00
N LYS A 207 32.85 6.67 28.91
CA LYS A 207 32.36 5.52 29.69
C LYS A 207 31.57 4.52 28.83
N ALA A 208 30.72 4.99 27.93
CA ALA A 208 29.91 4.12 27.06
C ALA A 208 30.77 3.32 26.07
N PHE A 209 31.78 3.96 25.47
CA PHE A 209 32.68 3.35 24.48
C PHE A 209 33.94 2.73 25.11
N GLN A 210 34.14 2.92 26.42
CA GLN A 210 35.30 2.41 27.17
C GLN A 210 36.65 2.89 26.61
N VAL A 211 36.71 4.16 26.23
CA VAL A 211 37.91 4.83 25.72
C VAL A 211 38.21 6.08 26.56
N ASP A 212 39.39 6.66 26.39
CA ASP A 212 39.70 7.92 27.06
C ASP A 212 38.96 9.12 26.41
N LYS A 213 38.90 10.23 27.15
CA LYS A 213 38.26 11.47 26.67
C LYS A 213 38.93 12.04 25.43
N LYS A 214 40.26 11.88 25.26
CA LYS A 214 40.96 12.40 24.08
C LYS A 214 40.52 11.70 22.80
N ALA A 215 40.22 10.41 22.87
CA ALA A 215 39.64 9.66 21.77
C ALA A 215 38.23 10.18 21.42
N ILE A 216 37.41 10.49 22.43
CA ILE A 216 36.09 11.09 22.21
C ILE A 216 36.21 12.49 21.61
N ASP A 217 37.06 13.35 22.18
CA ASP A 217 37.32 14.70 21.66
C ASP A 217 37.78 14.65 20.21
N TRP A 218 38.66 13.69 19.89
CA TRP A 218 39.12 13.46 18.52
C TRP A 218 37.96 13.05 17.60
N LEU A 219 37.11 12.10 18.01
CA LEU A 219 35.94 11.67 17.23
C LEU A 219 34.95 12.82 17.02
N GLN A 220 34.63 13.59 18.07
CA GLN A 220 33.76 14.75 17.98
C GLN A 220 34.33 15.85 17.07
N ALA A 221 35.65 16.08 17.13
CA ALA A 221 36.33 17.01 16.25
C ALA A 221 36.28 16.59 14.77
N GLN A 222 36.30 15.28 14.46
CA GLN A 222 36.12 14.82 13.09
C GLN A 222 34.70 15.14 12.56
N SER A 223 33.68 14.99 13.41
CA SER A 223 32.28 15.22 13.08
C SER A 223 31.90 16.70 12.91
N ASN A 224 32.53 17.62 13.65
CA ASN A 224 32.18 19.06 13.68
C ASN A 224 32.73 19.91 12.51
N SER A 225 33.31 19.30 11.48
CA SER A 225 33.91 20.04 10.35
C SER A 225 32.91 20.50 9.27
N SER A 226 31.60 20.49 9.56
CA SER A 226 30.56 21.01 8.67
C SER A 226 29.49 21.77 9.46
N ILE A 227 29.38 23.09 9.23
CA ILE A 227 28.34 24.04 9.68
C ILE A 227 28.63 24.77 11.01
N ASN A 228 29.14 25.99 10.90
CA ASN A 228 29.08 27.03 11.94
C ASN A 228 27.73 27.77 11.83
N LEU A 229 26.85 27.64 12.81
CA LEU A 229 25.73 28.55 13.05
C LEU A 229 25.77 28.99 14.52
N ASN A 230 26.14 30.25 14.72
CA ASN A 230 26.13 30.92 16.03
C ASN A 230 24.69 31.16 16.48
N MET A 231 24.29 30.62 17.63
CA MET A 231 23.23 31.20 18.46
C MET A 231 23.56 31.01 19.95
N ALA A 232 23.34 32.09 20.71
CA ALA A 232 23.68 32.24 22.12
C ALA A 232 22.83 31.33 23.04
N SER A 233 23.51 30.74 24.02
CA SER A 233 22.94 29.90 25.07
C SER A 233 22.41 30.71 26.25
N SER A 234 21.17 30.43 26.68
CA SER A 234 20.67 30.78 28.02
C SER A 234 20.46 29.52 28.83
N ASN A 235 21.01 29.52 30.06
CA ASN A 235 21.09 28.39 30.98
C ASN A 235 19.73 27.97 31.54
N PHE A 236 19.45 26.67 31.58
CA PHE A 236 18.57 26.08 32.59
C PHE A 236 19.12 24.71 33.01
N PHE A 237 19.35 24.55 34.31
CA PHE A 237 19.84 23.32 34.93
C PHE A 237 18.71 22.29 35.09
N LEU A 238 19.06 21.03 34.79
CA LEU A 238 18.29 19.81 35.06
C LEU A 238 18.33 19.45 36.55
N LEU A 239 17.23 18.87 37.05
CA LEU A 239 17.27 17.81 38.06
C LEU A 239 16.07 16.87 37.88
N ILE A 240 16.34 15.58 38.09
CA ILE A 240 15.65 14.38 37.59
C ILE A 240 14.65 13.81 38.67
N PRO A 241 14.08 12.60 38.55
CA PRO A 241 12.66 12.30 38.37
C PRO A 241 11.95 11.75 39.62
N LEU A 242 10.62 11.61 39.59
CA LEU A 242 9.89 10.67 40.45
C LEU A 242 8.71 10.05 39.70
N ILE A 243 8.71 8.73 39.62
CA ILE A 243 7.68 7.87 39.04
C ILE A 243 6.52 7.70 40.04
N ALA A 244 5.34 7.42 39.47
CA ALA A 244 4.13 6.83 40.03
C ALA A 244 3.03 7.81 40.47
N LEU A 245 2.15 8.15 39.52
CA LEU A 245 0.71 8.04 39.76
C LEU A 245 0.03 7.49 38.51
N VAL A 246 -0.76 6.43 38.71
CA VAL A 246 -1.53 5.71 37.71
C VAL A 246 -2.45 6.69 36.98
N THR A 247 -2.17 6.92 35.70
CA THR A 247 -3.14 7.43 34.74
C THR A 247 -3.17 6.45 33.58
N THR A 248 -4.37 6.02 33.22
CA THR A 248 -4.64 5.28 31.99
C THR A 248 -4.24 6.17 30.82
N GLN A 249 -3.00 6.02 30.35
CA GLN A 249 -2.55 6.66 29.12
C GLN A 249 -2.91 5.74 27.96
N ALA A 250 -3.92 6.14 27.19
CA ALA A 250 -4.15 5.62 25.86
C ALA A 250 -2.98 6.04 24.98
N MET A 251 -2.24 5.07 24.45
CA MET A 251 -1.20 5.28 23.46
C MET A 251 -1.64 4.68 22.12
N ALA A 252 -1.82 5.55 21.14
CA ALA A 252 -1.92 5.18 19.74
C ALA A 252 -0.50 5.16 19.14
N SER A 253 0.07 3.96 18.99
CA SER A 253 1.26 3.71 18.20
C SER A 253 1.09 2.38 17.48
N ASP A 254 1.52 2.31 16.21
CA ASP A 254 1.82 1.06 15.50
C ASP A 254 2.44 0.06 16.49
N PRO A 255 1.97 -1.21 16.60
CA PRO A 255 2.62 -2.17 17.47
C PRO A 255 4.10 -2.18 17.11
N SER A 256 4.93 -1.76 18.06
CA SER A 256 6.37 -1.90 17.89
C SER A 256 6.64 -3.36 17.58
N PRO A 257 7.43 -3.67 16.53
CA PRO A 257 7.73 -5.06 16.19
C PRO A 257 8.16 -5.82 17.45
N LEU A 258 7.50 -6.94 17.76
CA LEU A 258 7.84 -7.76 18.93
C LEU A 258 9.26 -8.37 18.84
N GLN A 259 9.84 -8.32 17.66
CA GLN A 259 11.16 -8.79 17.28
C GLN A 259 11.67 -7.97 16.08
N ASP A 260 12.98 -7.97 15.85
CA ASP A 260 13.63 -7.20 14.78
C ASP A 260 13.05 -7.43 13.38
N PHE A 261 12.65 -8.68 13.09
CA PHE A 261 12.06 -9.08 11.80
C PHE A 261 11.32 -10.41 11.95
N CYS A 262 10.42 -10.74 11.02
CA CYS A 262 9.70 -12.01 10.95
C CYS A 262 9.89 -12.66 9.58
N VAL A 263 10.95 -13.45 9.38
CA VAL A 263 11.16 -14.15 8.10
C VAL A 263 10.04 -15.17 7.85
N ALA A 264 9.43 -15.17 6.65
CA ALA A 264 8.34 -16.08 6.34
C ALA A 264 8.76 -17.56 6.41
N ASP A 265 8.07 -18.34 7.26
CA ASP A 265 8.03 -19.79 7.17
C ASP A 265 6.93 -20.20 6.16
N LYS A 266 7.36 -20.47 4.93
CA LYS A 266 6.49 -20.87 3.83
C LYS A 266 6.04 -22.34 3.91
N ASN A 267 6.66 -23.13 4.79
CA ASN A 267 6.38 -24.56 4.95
C ASN A 267 5.46 -24.85 6.15
N SER A 268 5.18 -23.84 6.97
CA SER A 268 4.29 -23.98 8.11
C SER A 268 2.89 -24.44 7.68
N PRO A 269 2.26 -25.38 8.40
CA PRO A 269 0.86 -25.73 8.20
C PRO A 269 -0.09 -24.64 8.73
N VAL A 270 0.41 -23.69 9.54
CA VAL A 270 -0.39 -22.62 10.13
C VAL A 270 -0.70 -21.56 9.08
N ARG A 271 -1.98 -21.18 8.98
CA ARG A 271 -2.44 -20.11 8.08
C ARG A 271 -2.78 -18.86 8.89
N VAL A 272 -2.17 -17.74 8.52
CA VAL A 272 -2.41 -16.40 9.07
C VAL A 272 -2.57 -15.41 7.92
N ASN A 273 -2.90 -14.15 8.22
CA ASN A 273 -2.82 -13.07 7.23
C ASN A 273 -1.35 -12.76 6.90
N GLY A 274 -0.76 -13.53 5.98
CA GLY A 274 0.68 -13.52 5.68
C GLY A 274 1.32 -14.87 5.97
N PHE A 275 2.53 -14.86 6.55
CA PHE A 275 3.26 -16.07 6.92
C PHE A 275 3.66 -16.03 8.40
N PRO A 276 3.61 -17.17 9.11
CA PRO A 276 4.23 -17.27 10.42
C PRO A 276 5.75 -17.06 10.30
N CYS A 277 6.40 -16.71 11.41
CA CYS A 277 7.84 -16.46 11.44
C CYS A 277 8.61 -17.78 11.52
N LYS A 278 9.74 -17.87 10.80
CA LYS A 278 10.78 -18.86 11.07
C LYS A 278 11.33 -18.69 12.49
N ASP A 279 11.85 -19.79 13.05
CA ASP A 279 12.67 -19.72 14.26
C ASP A 279 13.91 -18.86 13.99
N ALA A 280 14.24 -17.95 14.91
CA ALA A 280 15.36 -17.02 14.77
C ALA A 280 16.71 -17.73 14.52
N LYS A 281 16.88 -18.96 15.02
CA LYS A 281 18.10 -19.75 14.80
C LYS A 281 18.26 -20.22 13.34
N ASP A 282 17.16 -20.37 12.63
CA ASP A 282 17.12 -20.84 11.24
C ASP A 282 17.22 -19.67 10.24
N VAL A 283 17.24 -18.43 10.74
CA VAL A 283 17.36 -17.23 9.91
C VAL A 283 18.83 -16.97 9.52
N SER A 284 19.03 -16.80 8.21
CA SER A 284 20.33 -16.53 7.58
C SER A 284 20.28 -15.27 6.72
N VAL A 285 21.44 -14.81 6.23
CA VAL A 285 21.49 -13.64 5.35
C VAL A 285 20.79 -13.87 4.01
N ASP A 286 20.71 -15.12 3.56
CA ASP A 286 20.04 -15.48 2.31
C ASP A 286 18.52 -15.30 2.39
N ASP A 287 17.95 -15.13 3.60
CA ASP A 287 16.54 -14.75 3.76
C ASP A 287 16.27 -13.29 3.38
N PHE A 288 17.29 -12.43 3.40
CA PHE A 288 17.22 -10.99 3.12
C PHE A 288 17.85 -10.61 1.77
N PHE A 289 18.42 -11.58 1.06
CA PHE A 289 19.11 -11.41 -0.22
C PHE A 289 18.42 -12.20 -1.33
N LEU A 290 18.33 -11.61 -2.52
CA LEU A 290 17.95 -12.34 -3.73
C LEU A 290 18.81 -11.90 -4.92
N ALA A 291 19.41 -12.87 -5.60
CA ALA A 291 20.02 -12.67 -6.92
C ALA A 291 18.92 -12.49 -7.99
N ALA A 292 18.22 -11.36 -7.92
CA ALA A 292 17.00 -11.10 -8.66
C ALA A 292 17.23 -10.82 -10.16
N ASN A 293 18.47 -10.52 -10.55
CA ASN A 293 18.84 -10.15 -11.92
C ASN A 293 17.97 -9.00 -12.47
N LEU A 294 17.62 -8.01 -11.63
CA LEU A 294 16.85 -6.84 -12.05
C LEU A 294 17.62 -5.93 -13.04
N ASP A 295 18.88 -6.24 -13.32
CA ASP A 295 19.69 -5.57 -14.34
C ASP A 295 19.36 -6.01 -15.76
N LYS A 296 18.82 -7.23 -15.93
CA LYS A 296 18.54 -7.83 -17.23
C LYS A 296 17.11 -7.51 -17.68
N PRO A 297 16.93 -7.00 -18.91
CA PRO A 297 15.60 -6.88 -19.50
C PRO A 297 14.91 -8.25 -19.59
N MET A 298 13.61 -8.26 -19.32
CA MET A 298 12.78 -9.44 -19.54
C MET A 298 12.30 -9.55 -20.99
N ASP A 299 11.99 -10.78 -21.40
CA ASP A 299 11.31 -11.06 -22.66
C ASP A 299 9.86 -10.57 -22.61
N THR A 300 9.59 -9.48 -23.31
CA THR A 300 8.27 -8.84 -23.42
C THR A 300 7.34 -9.53 -24.41
N THR A 301 7.83 -10.45 -25.23
CA THR A 301 7.01 -11.22 -26.18
C THR A 301 6.12 -12.26 -25.49
N LYS A 302 6.44 -12.59 -24.23
CA LYS A 302 5.65 -13.50 -23.38
C LYS A 302 4.28 -12.94 -22.98
N SER A 303 4.06 -11.64 -23.18
CA SER A 303 2.81 -10.96 -22.86
C SER A 303 2.23 -10.30 -24.11
N LYS A 304 0.94 -10.49 -24.36
CA LYS A 304 0.24 -9.77 -25.44
C LYS A 304 0.19 -8.27 -25.24
N ALA A 305 0.26 -7.83 -23.98
CA ALA A 305 0.36 -6.42 -23.63
C ALA A 305 1.73 -5.83 -23.99
N GLY A 306 2.74 -6.66 -24.30
CA GLY A 306 4.08 -6.20 -24.63
C GLY A 306 4.88 -5.71 -23.42
N SER A 307 4.53 -6.16 -22.22
CA SER A 307 5.23 -5.85 -20.97
C SER A 307 5.51 -7.11 -20.18
N ASN A 308 6.54 -7.07 -19.34
CA ASN A 308 6.84 -8.15 -18.41
C ASN A 308 7.31 -7.57 -17.07
N VAL A 309 7.01 -8.25 -15.97
CA VAL A 309 7.22 -7.77 -14.60
C VAL A 309 7.97 -8.80 -13.77
N THR A 310 9.12 -8.42 -13.22
CA THR A 310 9.82 -9.19 -12.19
C THR A 310 9.55 -8.54 -10.84
N LEU A 311 8.45 -8.96 -10.20
CA LEU A 311 8.10 -8.56 -8.85
C LEU A 311 8.89 -9.38 -7.82
N ILE A 312 9.56 -8.71 -6.89
CA ILE A 312 10.23 -9.26 -5.72
C ILE A 312 9.37 -8.93 -4.49
N ASN A 313 8.52 -9.89 -4.12
CA ASN A 313 7.63 -9.82 -2.98
C ASN A 313 7.98 -10.93 -1.97
N VAL A 314 7.20 -11.05 -0.89
CA VAL A 314 7.43 -12.06 0.16
C VAL A 314 7.51 -13.50 -0.37
N MET A 315 6.84 -13.81 -1.49
CA MET A 315 6.91 -15.13 -2.12
C MET A 315 8.29 -15.44 -2.70
N LYS A 316 9.04 -14.43 -3.18
CA LYS A 316 10.39 -14.60 -3.72
C LYS A 316 11.48 -14.34 -2.68
N LEU A 317 11.26 -13.40 -1.77
CA LEU A 317 12.23 -13.03 -0.73
C LEU A 317 11.56 -13.09 0.65
N ALA A 318 11.86 -14.15 1.42
CA ALA A 318 11.15 -14.48 2.66
C ALA A 318 11.32 -13.41 3.76
N GLY A 319 12.44 -12.70 3.76
CA GLY A 319 12.72 -11.60 4.69
C GLY A 319 11.82 -10.39 4.52
N LEU A 320 11.07 -10.26 3.41
CA LEU A 320 10.08 -9.19 3.23
C LEU A 320 8.82 -9.37 4.07
N ASN A 321 8.63 -10.54 4.68
CA ASN A 321 7.45 -10.78 5.51
C ASN A 321 7.37 -9.77 6.66
N THR A 322 6.18 -9.22 6.86
CA THR A 322 5.86 -8.13 7.80
C THR A 322 6.60 -6.80 7.59
N LEU A 323 7.40 -6.64 6.52
CA LEU A 323 8.19 -5.42 6.30
C LEU A 323 7.51 -4.34 5.46
N GLY A 324 6.29 -4.59 4.98
CA GLY A 324 5.46 -3.55 4.35
C GLY A 324 5.96 -3.02 3.01
N ILE A 325 6.86 -3.74 2.31
CA ILE A 325 7.41 -3.26 1.04
C ILE A 325 7.77 -4.38 0.07
N SER A 326 7.68 -4.08 -1.23
CA SER A 326 8.21 -4.91 -2.32
C SER A 326 8.78 -4.04 -3.43
N MET A 327 9.54 -4.65 -4.34
CA MET A 327 10.18 -3.97 -5.47
C MET A 327 9.99 -4.78 -6.75
N ALA A 328 9.92 -4.11 -7.90
CA ALA A 328 9.85 -4.76 -9.19
C ALA A 328 10.69 -4.05 -10.25
N ARG A 329 11.10 -4.81 -11.27
CA ARG A 329 11.44 -4.25 -12.59
C ARG A 329 10.29 -4.52 -13.54
N ILE A 330 10.01 -3.55 -14.41
CA ILE A 330 9.08 -3.70 -15.52
C ILE A 330 9.79 -3.33 -16.82
N ASP A 331 9.68 -4.19 -17.83
CA ASP A 331 10.18 -3.95 -19.18
C ASP A 331 9.01 -3.86 -20.15
N TYR A 332 9.08 -2.92 -21.09
CA TYR A 332 8.05 -2.63 -22.09
C TYR A 332 8.67 -2.69 -23.49
N ALA A 333 8.09 -3.50 -24.37
CA ALA A 333 8.35 -3.43 -25.80
C ALA A 333 7.93 -2.03 -26.34
N PRO A 334 8.33 -1.66 -27.56
CA PRO A 334 7.67 -0.56 -28.26
C PRO A 334 6.16 -0.80 -28.30
N LYS A 335 5.37 0.21 -27.93
CA LYS A 335 3.90 0.11 -27.72
C LYS A 335 3.46 -0.94 -26.69
N GLY A 336 4.40 -1.40 -25.86
CA GLY A 336 4.15 -2.28 -24.73
C GLY A 336 3.50 -1.54 -23.57
N GLN A 337 2.72 -2.24 -22.75
CA GLN A 337 2.00 -1.61 -21.65
C GLN A 337 1.76 -2.55 -20.49
N ASN A 338 1.71 -2.01 -19.29
CA ASN A 338 0.94 -2.58 -18.20
C ASN A 338 -0.49 -2.07 -18.36
N PRO A 339 -1.45 -2.94 -18.69
CA PRO A 339 -2.84 -2.54 -18.89
C PRO A 339 -3.42 -1.88 -17.63
N PRO A 340 -4.57 -1.18 -17.74
CA PRO A 340 -5.31 -0.73 -16.56
C PRO A 340 -5.44 -1.83 -15.51
N HIS A 341 -4.92 -1.55 -14.33
CA HIS A 341 -4.90 -2.45 -13.19
C HIS A 341 -4.94 -1.67 -11.88
N THR A 342 -5.10 -2.38 -10.77
CA THR A 342 -5.04 -1.81 -9.42
C THR A 342 -4.27 -2.73 -8.49
N HIS A 343 -3.64 -2.14 -7.48
CA HIS A 343 -3.00 -2.82 -6.36
C HIS A 343 -3.88 -2.64 -5.12
N PRO A 344 -4.68 -3.65 -4.72
CA PRO A 344 -5.68 -3.49 -3.67
C PRO A 344 -5.09 -3.33 -2.25
N ARG A 345 -3.75 -3.45 -2.11
CA ARG A 345 -3.05 -3.39 -0.83
C ARG A 345 -1.79 -2.53 -0.87
N ALA A 346 -1.57 -1.75 -1.92
CA ALA A 346 -0.34 -0.97 -2.02
C ALA A 346 -0.47 0.26 -2.91
N THR A 347 0.19 1.32 -2.48
CA THR A 347 0.66 2.42 -3.35
C THR A 347 1.80 1.89 -4.22
N GLU A 348 1.87 2.36 -5.47
CA GLU A 348 2.99 2.13 -6.37
C GLU A 348 3.78 3.44 -6.58
N ILE A 349 5.11 3.40 -6.43
CA ILE A 349 6.02 4.47 -6.88
C ILE A 349 6.98 3.90 -7.91
N LEU A 350 7.18 4.59 -9.03
CA LEU A 350 8.11 4.15 -10.06
C LEU A 350 9.10 5.23 -10.47
N SER A 351 10.25 4.79 -10.95
CA SER A 351 11.19 5.61 -11.72
C SER A 351 11.54 4.95 -13.05
N VAL A 352 11.55 5.74 -14.12
CA VAL A 352 11.92 5.28 -15.47
C VAL A 352 13.44 5.13 -15.54
N ILE A 353 13.92 3.94 -15.89
CA ILE A 353 15.36 3.66 -16.05
C ILE A 353 15.77 3.58 -17.52
N GLU A 354 14.82 3.44 -18.44
CA GLU A 354 15.05 3.43 -19.89
C GLU A 354 13.82 3.92 -20.65
N GLY A 355 14.02 4.69 -21.73
CA GLY A 355 12.94 5.18 -22.59
C GLY A 355 12.07 6.25 -21.93
N SER A 356 10.78 6.22 -22.29
CA SER A 356 9.74 7.11 -21.76
C SER A 356 8.46 6.31 -21.53
N LEU A 357 7.64 6.72 -20.58
CA LEU A 357 6.34 6.10 -20.28
C LEU A 357 5.25 7.16 -20.23
N TYR A 358 4.13 6.90 -20.90
CA TYR A 358 2.87 7.59 -20.66
C TYR A 358 2.11 6.85 -19.56
N VAL A 359 1.90 7.51 -18.43
CA VAL A 359 1.27 6.92 -17.25
C VAL A 359 0.02 7.68 -16.86
N GLY A 360 -0.86 7.03 -16.12
CA GLY A 360 -1.96 7.72 -15.47
C GLY A 360 -2.76 6.86 -14.52
N PHE A 361 -3.59 7.51 -13.71
CA PHE A 361 -4.54 6.87 -12.80
C PHE A 361 -5.88 7.62 -12.77
N VAL A 362 -6.91 6.90 -12.33
CA VAL A 362 -8.28 7.38 -12.26
C VAL A 362 -8.77 7.36 -10.82
N THR A 363 -9.36 8.46 -10.36
CA THR A 363 -9.93 8.56 -9.00
C THR A 363 -11.16 7.68 -8.84
N SER A 364 -11.53 7.38 -7.58
CA SER A 364 -12.85 6.84 -7.28
C SER A 364 -13.95 7.85 -7.58
N ASN A 365 -15.20 7.37 -7.62
CA ASN A 365 -16.39 8.18 -7.89
C ASN A 365 -16.42 9.33 -6.87
N GLN A 366 -16.22 10.55 -7.35
CA GLN A 366 -16.29 11.75 -6.53
C GLN A 366 -17.73 12.06 -6.15
N ALA A 367 -17.96 13.07 -5.29
CA ALA A 367 -19.30 13.43 -4.83
C ALA A 367 -20.27 13.82 -5.97
N ASN A 368 -19.74 14.28 -7.11
CA ASN A 368 -20.51 14.58 -8.33
C ASN A 368 -20.75 13.35 -9.23
N GLY A 369 -20.27 12.16 -8.84
CA GLY A 369 -20.41 10.92 -9.60
C GLY A 369 -19.35 10.70 -10.68
N GLU A 370 -18.37 11.59 -10.83
CA GLU A 370 -17.33 11.50 -11.88
C GLU A 370 -16.07 10.80 -11.38
N ASN A 371 -15.34 10.18 -12.32
CA ASN A 371 -13.97 9.70 -12.12
C ASN A 371 -13.00 10.64 -12.84
N LYS A 372 -12.01 11.22 -12.15
CA LYS A 372 -11.03 12.15 -12.74
C LYS A 372 -9.78 11.38 -13.18
N LEU A 373 -9.32 11.59 -14.41
CA LEU A 373 -8.08 11.03 -14.93
C LEU A 373 -6.89 12.00 -14.71
N PHE A 374 -5.79 11.47 -14.18
CA PHE A 374 -4.49 12.17 -14.10
C PHE A 374 -3.47 11.45 -14.97
N THR A 375 -2.81 12.15 -15.90
CA THR A 375 -1.84 11.54 -16.82
C THR A 375 -0.60 12.38 -17.03
N LYS A 376 0.56 11.72 -17.19
CA LYS A 376 1.85 12.38 -17.46
C LYS A 376 2.71 11.51 -18.38
N THR A 377 3.52 12.15 -19.21
CA THR A 377 4.64 11.48 -19.88
C THR A 377 5.89 11.63 -19.04
N LEU A 378 6.49 10.51 -18.67
CA LEU A 378 7.73 10.40 -17.90
C LEU A 378 8.89 10.10 -18.83
N ASN A 379 10.04 10.72 -18.57
CA ASN A 379 11.31 10.40 -19.18
C ASN A 379 12.21 9.65 -18.20
N LYS A 380 13.31 9.10 -18.71
CA LYS A 380 14.34 8.47 -17.88
C LYS A 380 14.74 9.38 -16.70
N GLY A 381 14.74 8.83 -15.49
CA GLY A 381 15.04 9.52 -14.24
C GLY A 381 13.86 10.22 -13.57
N ASP A 382 12.71 10.33 -14.24
CA ASP A 382 11.50 10.88 -13.64
C ASP A 382 10.87 9.88 -12.65
N VAL A 383 10.10 10.41 -11.72
CA VAL A 383 9.38 9.64 -10.68
C VAL A 383 7.89 9.98 -10.73
N PHE A 384 7.05 8.96 -10.56
CA PHE A 384 5.60 9.11 -10.44
C PHE A 384 5.05 8.17 -9.36
N VAL A 385 4.00 8.60 -8.65
CA VAL A 385 3.32 7.77 -7.64
C VAL A 385 1.85 7.57 -7.98
N PHE A 386 1.37 6.33 -7.82
CA PHE A 386 0.00 5.90 -7.99
C PHE A 386 -0.59 5.53 -6.62
N PRO A 387 -1.66 6.22 -6.16
CA PRO A 387 -2.28 5.90 -4.88
C PRO A 387 -2.88 4.49 -4.83
N GLU A 388 -2.89 3.92 -3.63
CA GLU A 388 -3.41 2.58 -3.36
C GLU A 388 -4.85 2.38 -3.85
N GLY A 389 -5.12 1.22 -4.45
CA GLY A 389 -6.45 0.80 -4.85
C GLY A 389 -7.04 1.52 -6.08
N LEU A 390 -6.40 2.57 -6.60
CA LEU A 390 -6.85 3.27 -7.81
C LEU A 390 -6.46 2.53 -9.09
N ILE A 391 -7.34 2.63 -10.10
CA ILE A 391 -7.05 2.08 -11.44
C ILE A 391 -5.99 2.94 -12.11
N HIS A 392 -4.90 2.34 -12.55
CA HIS A 392 -3.80 3.02 -13.23
C HIS A 392 -3.16 2.15 -14.31
N PHE A 393 -2.33 2.78 -15.14
CA PHE A 393 -1.65 2.13 -16.26
C PHE A 393 -0.29 2.77 -16.54
N GLN A 394 0.57 2.00 -17.21
CA GLN A 394 1.83 2.47 -17.77
C GLN A 394 1.95 2.00 -19.22
N PHE A 395 2.18 2.92 -20.14
CA PHE A 395 2.23 2.67 -21.57
C PHE A 395 3.53 3.21 -22.16
N ASN A 396 4.25 2.40 -22.94
CA ASN A 396 5.38 2.91 -23.72
C ASN A 396 4.87 3.54 -25.03
N PRO A 397 4.93 4.87 -25.19
CA PRO A 397 4.41 5.53 -26.38
C PRO A 397 5.30 5.36 -27.62
N SER A 398 6.55 4.91 -27.46
CA SER A 398 7.48 4.75 -28.57
C SER A 398 7.06 3.62 -29.52
N TYR A 399 7.30 3.82 -30.81
CA TYR A 399 7.05 2.83 -31.87
C TYR A 399 8.24 1.90 -32.12
N ASP A 400 9.44 2.30 -31.71
CA ASP A 400 10.70 1.66 -32.10
C ASP A 400 11.62 1.36 -30.91
N LYS A 401 11.45 2.04 -29.77
CA LYS A 401 12.31 1.89 -28.59
C LYS A 401 11.58 1.21 -27.43
N PRO A 402 12.25 0.28 -26.73
CA PRO A 402 11.73 -0.24 -25.47
C PRO A 402 11.77 0.83 -24.37
N ALA A 403 11.11 0.54 -23.27
CA ALA A 403 11.20 1.31 -22.04
C ALA A 403 11.32 0.36 -20.84
N ALA A 404 11.86 0.84 -19.72
CA ALA A 404 11.93 0.07 -18.49
C ALA A 404 11.81 0.98 -17.26
N ALA A 405 11.28 0.43 -16.17
CA ALA A 405 11.13 1.12 -14.90
C ALA A 405 11.49 0.22 -13.72
N ILE A 406 11.99 0.84 -12.64
CA ILE A 406 12.05 0.24 -11.31
C ILE A 406 10.88 0.78 -10.50
N VAL A 407 10.20 -0.13 -9.82
CA VAL A 407 8.98 0.13 -9.08
C VAL A 407 9.15 -0.35 -7.65
N ALA A 408 8.55 0.35 -6.70
CA ALA A 408 8.36 -0.14 -5.35
C ALA A 408 6.89 -0.01 -4.94
N LEU A 409 6.44 -0.93 -4.10
CA LEU A 409 5.07 -0.99 -3.63
C LEU A 409 5.03 -1.03 -2.10
N SER A 410 4.10 -0.28 -1.48
CA SER A 410 3.96 -0.13 -0.03
C SER A 410 3.36 -1.36 0.67
N SER A 411 3.67 -2.55 0.17
CA SER A 411 3.26 -3.82 0.76
C SER A 411 4.21 -4.94 0.32
N GLN A 412 4.49 -5.87 1.23
CA GLN A 412 5.23 -7.09 0.90
C GLN A 412 4.44 -8.06 0.01
N ASN A 413 3.12 -7.85 -0.15
CA ASN A 413 2.27 -8.58 -1.08
C ASN A 413 1.19 -7.63 -1.62
N PRO A 414 1.49 -6.79 -2.61
CA PRO A 414 0.57 -5.75 -3.07
C PRO A 414 -0.72 -6.30 -3.70
N GLY A 415 -0.65 -7.52 -4.25
CA GLY A 415 -1.69 -8.06 -5.15
C GLY A 415 -1.76 -7.26 -6.44
N ALA A 416 -2.40 -7.75 -7.49
CA ALA A 416 -2.64 -6.96 -8.69
C ALA A 416 -3.95 -7.44 -9.32
N ILE A 417 -4.79 -6.52 -9.77
CA ILE A 417 -6.05 -6.84 -10.46
C ILE A 417 -5.98 -6.20 -11.84
N THR A 418 -5.67 -6.98 -12.87
CA THR A 418 -5.74 -6.50 -14.26
C THR A 418 -7.20 -6.40 -14.66
N ILE A 419 -7.68 -5.20 -15.01
CA ILE A 419 -9.13 -4.94 -15.15
C ILE A 419 -9.75 -5.82 -16.22
N ALA A 420 -9.15 -5.88 -17.41
CA ALA A 420 -9.66 -6.71 -18.50
C ALA A 420 -9.71 -8.20 -18.12
N ASN A 421 -8.68 -8.72 -17.45
CA ASN A 421 -8.63 -10.14 -17.05
C ASN A 421 -9.64 -10.45 -15.94
N ALA A 422 -9.78 -9.59 -14.94
CA ALA A 422 -10.72 -9.83 -13.85
C ALA A 422 -12.18 -9.77 -14.32
N VAL A 423 -12.52 -8.83 -15.22
CA VAL A 423 -13.89 -8.64 -15.70
C VAL A 423 -14.25 -9.63 -16.81
N PHE A 424 -13.39 -9.81 -17.82
CA PHE A 424 -13.70 -10.61 -19.02
C PHE A 424 -13.00 -11.97 -19.06
N GLY A 425 -11.97 -12.19 -18.23
CA GLY A 425 -11.16 -13.40 -18.20
C GLY A 425 -11.26 -14.20 -16.90
N SER A 426 -12.22 -13.88 -16.02
CA SER A 426 -12.41 -14.61 -14.76
C SER A 426 -12.86 -16.06 -14.99
N ASN A 427 -12.52 -16.92 -14.03
CA ASN A 427 -12.86 -18.35 -14.08
C ASN A 427 -13.60 -18.77 -12.79
N PRO A 428 -14.87 -19.23 -12.88
CA PRO A 428 -15.74 -19.20 -14.07
C PRO A 428 -16.01 -17.76 -14.56
N PRO A 429 -16.45 -17.55 -15.81
CA PRO A 429 -16.70 -16.21 -16.34
C PRO A 429 -17.88 -15.52 -15.64
N ILE A 430 -17.80 -14.19 -15.50
CA ILE A 430 -18.95 -13.36 -15.13
C ILE A 430 -20.03 -13.51 -16.20
N SER A 431 -21.30 -13.55 -15.79
CA SER A 431 -22.45 -13.69 -16.70
C SER A 431 -22.48 -12.56 -17.74
N ASP A 432 -22.71 -12.92 -19.01
CA ASP A 432 -22.85 -11.97 -20.11
C ASP A 432 -23.96 -10.93 -19.85
N ASP A 433 -25.01 -11.28 -19.12
CA ASP A 433 -26.09 -10.34 -18.79
C ASP A 433 -25.59 -9.23 -17.85
N VAL A 434 -24.70 -9.58 -16.91
CA VAL A 434 -24.06 -8.62 -16.00
C VAL A 434 -23.13 -7.70 -16.78
N LEU A 435 -22.30 -8.27 -17.65
CA LEU A 435 -21.35 -7.51 -18.47
C LEU A 435 -22.07 -6.61 -19.48
N ALA A 436 -23.05 -7.13 -20.24
CA ALA A 436 -23.81 -6.34 -21.21
C ALA A 436 -24.43 -5.11 -20.57
N LYS A 437 -25.09 -5.31 -19.43
CA LYS A 437 -25.72 -4.22 -18.68
C LYS A 437 -24.69 -3.25 -18.07
N ALA A 438 -23.50 -3.73 -17.69
CA ALA A 438 -22.47 -2.92 -17.03
C ALA A 438 -21.79 -1.97 -18.01
N PHE A 439 -21.50 -2.49 -19.19
CA PHE A 439 -20.91 -1.73 -20.29
C PHE A 439 -21.95 -0.98 -21.11
N GLN A 440 -23.25 -1.12 -20.77
CA GLN A 440 -24.38 -0.49 -21.44
C GLN A 440 -24.48 -0.85 -22.93
N VAL A 441 -24.26 -2.13 -23.23
CA VAL A 441 -24.21 -2.68 -24.58
C VAL A 441 -25.22 -3.80 -24.78
N ASP A 442 -25.60 -4.07 -26.04
CA ASP A 442 -26.41 -5.23 -26.39
C ASP A 442 -25.60 -6.54 -26.22
N LYS A 443 -26.23 -7.58 -25.69
CA LYS A 443 -25.63 -8.91 -25.49
C LYS A 443 -25.05 -9.51 -26.78
N LYS A 444 -25.68 -9.28 -27.94
CA LYS A 444 -25.19 -9.74 -29.25
C LYS A 444 -23.93 -9.00 -29.70
N ALA A 445 -23.72 -7.76 -29.26
CA ALA A 445 -22.52 -6.99 -29.58
C ALA A 445 -21.28 -7.54 -28.85
N LEU A 446 -21.43 -8.02 -27.60
CA LEU A 446 -20.39 -8.77 -26.90
C LEU A 446 -20.04 -10.09 -27.63
N TYR A 447 -21.06 -10.80 -28.13
CA TYR A 447 -20.89 -12.10 -28.80
C TYR A 447 -20.13 -12.01 -30.14
N LYS A 448 -20.31 -10.93 -30.91
CA LYS A 448 -19.71 -10.77 -32.25
C LYS A 448 -18.22 -10.36 -32.21
N LYS A 449 -17.69 -9.96 -31.05
CA LYS A 449 -16.33 -9.38 -30.92
C LYS A 449 -15.39 -10.11 -29.93
N HIS A 450 -15.87 -11.09 -29.14
CA HIS A 450 -15.08 -11.65 -28.01
C HIS A 450 -15.05 -13.19 -27.79
N ARG A 451 -15.04 -14.03 -28.84
CA ARG A 451 -14.50 -15.41 -28.71
C ARG A 451 -13.62 -15.73 -29.92
N PRO A 452 -12.30 -15.86 -29.75
CA PRO A 452 -11.74 -16.93 -28.91
C PRO A 452 -10.62 -16.45 -27.99
N LEU A 453 -10.43 -17.06 -26.80
CA LEU A 453 -9.11 -17.36 -26.20
C LEU A 453 -9.25 -17.95 -24.78
N LEU A 454 -8.45 -19.00 -24.55
CA LEU A 454 -8.08 -19.64 -23.28
C LEU A 454 -9.05 -20.68 -22.68
N VAL A 455 -8.97 -21.91 -23.22
CA VAL A 455 -9.06 -23.14 -22.40
C VAL A 455 -7.89 -24.05 -22.76
N HIS A 456 -6.94 -24.21 -21.83
CA HIS A 456 -6.03 -25.34 -21.80
C HIS A 456 -6.17 -26.00 -20.43
N LYS A 457 -6.80 -27.18 -20.41
CA LYS A 457 -6.88 -28.06 -19.24
C LYS A 457 -5.65 -28.94 -19.22
N GLN A 458 -4.81 -28.83 -18.19
CA GLN A 458 -3.88 -29.91 -17.82
C GLN A 458 -4.52 -30.78 -16.73
N LYS A 459 -4.49 -32.11 -16.95
CA LYS A 459 -4.90 -33.14 -15.99
C LYS A 459 -3.75 -33.42 -15.01
N PHE A 460 -4.05 -33.57 -13.73
CA PHE A 460 -3.15 -34.17 -12.74
C PHE A 460 -3.85 -35.29 -11.97
N HIS A 461 -3.07 -36.33 -11.65
CA HIS A 461 -3.46 -37.54 -10.93
C HIS A 461 -3.64 -37.31 -9.42
N GLN A 462 -4.61 -38.02 -8.84
CA GLN A 462 -4.81 -38.21 -7.40
C GLN A 462 -3.88 -39.30 -6.85
N LEU A 463 -3.38 -39.11 -5.62
CA LEU A 463 -2.94 -40.19 -4.72
C LEU A 463 -3.47 -39.94 -3.30
N ASN A 464 -3.83 -41.06 -2.66
CA ASN A 464 -4.62 -41.19 -1.43
C ASN A 464 -3.84 -40.96 -0.12
N MET A 465 -4.62 -40.65 0.93
CA MET A 465 -4.25 -40.47 2.34
C MET A 465 -3.70 -41.73 3.02
N ALA A 466 -2.91 -41.54 4.08
CA ALA A 466 -2.91 -42.38 5.28
C ALA A 466 -2.58 -41.55 6.54
N SER A 467 -3.25 -41.92 7.62
CA SER A 467 -3.35 -41.34 8.96
C SER A 467 -2.21 -41.70 9.93
N SER A 468 -1.97 -40.89 10.98
CA SER A 468 -1.98 -41.36 12.38
C SER A 468 -1.89 -40.20 13.39
N ASN A 469 -2.71 -40.28 14.44
CA ASN A 469 -2.75 -39.42 15.61
C ASN A 469 -1.76 -39.90 16.68
N PHE A 470 -0.92 -39.01 17.21
CA PHE A 470 -0.66 -38.85 18.66
C PHE A 470 0.40 -37.74 18.85
N PHE A 471 0.01 -36.51 19.21
CA PHE A 471 0.82 -35.51 19.97
C PHE A 471 -0.02 -34.24 20.28
N LEU A 472 -1.32 -34.41 20.54
CA LEU A 472 -2.28 -33.31 20.72
C LEU A 472 -2.32 -32.73 22.16
N LEU A 473 -1.48 -33.21 23.08
CA LEU A 473 -1.47 -32.76 24.48
C LEU A 473 -0.21 -32.00 24.89
N THR A 474 0.88 -32.07 24.11
CA THR A 474 2.10 -31.25 24.31
C THR A 474 2.08 -29.96 23.50
N ALA A 475 1.33 -29.92 22.38
CA ALA A 475 1.15 -28.73 21.56
C ALA A 475 0.24 -27.65 22.21
N LEU A 476 -0.61 -28.02 23.17
CA LEU A 476 -1.56 -27.08 23.80
C LEU A 476 -0.90 -26.14 24.83
N ILE A 477 0.28 -26.49 25.33
CA ILE A 477 0.99 -25.73 26.38
C ILE A 477 2.05 -24.77 25.80
N ALA A 478 2.44 -24.95 24.53
CA ALA A 478 3.36 -24.05 23.82
C ALA A 478 2.67 -22.92 23.05
N LEU A 479 1.33 -22.82 23.10
CA LEU A 479 0.53 -21.97 22.20
C LEU A 479 0.15 -20.58 22.76
N VAL A 480 0.81 -20.08 23.82
CA VAL A 480 0.41 -18.83 24.49
C VAL A 480 1.34 -17.63 24.18
N ALA A 481 2.24 -17.71 23.19
CA ALA A 481 3.19 -16.61 22.93
C ALA A 481 3.36 -16.22 21.45
N THR A 482 2.33 -16.38 20.62
CA THR A 482 2.31 -15.77 19.29
C THR A 482 0.94 -15.17 19.01
N GLN A 483 0.77 -13.89 19.37
CA GLN A 483 -0.35 -13.10 18.91
C GLN A 483 0.18 -12.01 17.97
N ALA A 484 -0.23 -12.09 16.71
CA ALA A 484 -0.16 -10.98 15.77
C ALA A 484 -1.56 -10.36 15.74
N MET A 485 -1.70 -9.12 16.22
CA MET A 485 -2.93 -8.35 16.20
C MET A 485 -2.65 -7.04 15.45
N ALA A 486 -3.45 -6.77 14.42
CA ALA A 486 -3.51 -5.50 13.71
C ALA A 486 -4.93 -4.95 13.89
N SER A 487 -5.08 -3.73 14.40
CA SER A 487 -6.36 -3.00 14.45
C SER A 487 -6.13 -1.53 14.23
N ASP A 488 -7.14 -0.72 14.00
CA ASP A 488 -6.94 0.73 13.92
C ASP A 488 -6.53 1.33 15.28
N PRO A 489 -5.80 2.48 15.31
CA PRO A 489 -5.50 3.17 16.56
C PRO A 489 -6.79 3.48 17.32
N SER A 490 -6.79 3.26 18.64
CA SER A 490 -7.93 3.65 19.47
C SER A 490 -8.17 5.16 19.35
N PRO A 491 -9.44 5.62 19.20
CA PRO A 491 -9.73 7.04 19.11
C PRO A 491 -9.29 7.73 20.41
N LEU A 492 -8.63 8.88 20.29
CA LEU A 492 -8.12 9.65 21.45
C LEU A 492 -9.23 10.37 22.24
N GLN A 493 -10.46 10.32 21.74
CA GLN A 493 -11.66 10.94 22.28
C GLN A 493 -12.87 10.09 21.87
N ASP A 494 -13.97 10.18 22.62
CA ASP A 494 -15.16 9.34 22.39
C ASP A 494 -15.75 9.47 20.99
N PHE A 495 -15.69 10.66 20.40
CA PHE A 495 -16.15 10.94 19.04
C PHE A 495 -15.34 12.08 18.39
N CYS A 496 -15.27 12.07 17.06
CA CYS A 496 -14.72 13.18 16.27
C CYS A 496 -15.73 13.53 15.18
N VAL A 497 -16.70 14.41 15.46
CA VAL A 497 -17.66 14.84 14.43
C VAL A 497 -16.93 15.63 13.35
N ALA A 498 -17.13 15.28 12.06
CA ALA A 498 -16.48 15.97 10.96
C ALA A 498 -16.83 17.48 10.93
N ASP A 499 -15.82 18.33 11.01
CA ASP A 499 -15.92 19.72 10.57
C ASP A 499 -15.67 19.80 9.06
N ARG A 500 -16.76 19.73 8.30
CA ARG A 500 -16.72 19.78 6.83
C ARG A 500 -16.35 21.18 6.30
N ASN A 501 -16.55 22.21 7.11
CA ASN A 501 -16.33 23.62 6.76
C ASN A 501 -14.91 24.09 7.10
N SER A 502 -14.14 23.29 7.85
CA SER A 502 -12.76 23.61 8.14
C SER A 502 -11.96 23.84 6.84
N PRO A 503 -11.16 24.92 6.77
CA PRO A 503 -10.23 25.13 5.66
C PRO A 503 -9.06 24.14 5.72
N VAL A 504 -8.86 23.45 6.85
CA VAL A 504 -7.83 22.42 7.02
C VAL A 504 -8.41 21.08 6.59
N ARG A 505 -7.72 20.40 5.68
CA ARG A 505 -7.99 19.00 5.36
C ARG A 505 -6.87 18.13 5.92
N VAL A 506 -7.23 16.96 6.42
CA VAL A 506 -6.29 15.89 6.80
C VAL A 506 -6.67 14.65 5.98
N ASN A 507 -6.08 13.48 6.28
CA ASN A 507 -6.62 12.23 5.75
C ASN A 507 -8.05 12.03 6.31
N GLY A 508 -9.06 12.60 5.65
CA GLY A 508 -10.42 12.77 6.20
C GLY A 508 -10.73 14.19 6.69
N PHE A 509 -11.58 14.31 7.72
CA PHE A 509 -12.02 15.60 8.25
C PHE A 509 -11.44 15.87 9.65
N PRO A 510 -11.04 17.11 9.96
CA PRO A 510 -10.78 17.50 11.33
C PRO A 510 -12.06 17.43 12.18
N CYS A 511 -11.89 17.37 13.50
CA CYS A 511 -13.02 17.31 14.43
C CYS A 511 -13.58 18.71 14.69
N LYS A 512 -14.91 18.81 14.82
CA LYS A 512 -15.55 19.96 15.48
C LYS A 512 -15.06 20.08 16.93
N ASP A 513 -15.12 21.29 17.48
CA ASP A 513 -14.99 21.50 18.92
C ASP A 513 -16.13 20.75 19.63
N ALA A 514 -15.79 19.99 20.68
CA ALA A 514 -16.74 19.15 21.41
C ALA A 514 -17.93 19.95 21.98
N LYS A 515 -17.74 21.25 22.26
CA LYS A 515 -18.82 22.12 22.76
C LYS A 515 -19.87 22.45 21.70
N ASP A 516 -19.51 22.36 20.42
CA ASP A 516 -20.37 22.69 19.28
C ASP A 516 -21.08 21.44 18.72
N VAL A 517 -20.75 20.26 19.25
CA VAL A 517 -21.36 18.98 18.87
C VAL A 517 -22.71 18.80 19.55
N ASN A 518 -23.71 18.35 18.78
CA ASN A 518 -25.04 18.04 19.30
C ASN A 518 -25.62 16.76 18.67
N VAL A 519 -26.82 16.35 19.11
CA VAL A 519 -27.44 15.09 18.68
C VAL A 519 -27.71 15.02 17.16
N ASP A 520 -27.95 16.17 16.51
CA ASP A 520 -28.22 16.21 15.07
C ASP A 520 -26.98 15.88 14.23
N ASP A 521 -25.77 15.97 14.82
CA ASP A 521 -24.55 15.50 14.16
C ASP A 521 -24.49 13.97 13.99
N PHE A 522 -25.25 13.24 14.82
CA PHE A 522 -25.34 11.77 14.85
C PHE A 522 -26.65 11.24 14.28
N PHE A 523 -27.55 12.12 13.85
CA PHE A 523 -28.86 11.76 13.31
C PHE A 523 -29.02 12.21 11.86
N LEU A 524 -29.59 11.33 11.03
CA LEU A 524 -30.04 11.68 9.69
C LEU A 524 -31.36 10.98 9.41
N ALA A 525 -32.40 11.75 9.12
CA ALA A 525 -33.67 11.24 8.58
C ALA A 525 -33.48 10.75 7.13
N ALA A 526 -32.79 9.63 6.97
CA ALA A 526 -32.30 9.14 5.67
C ALA A 526 -33.40 8.56 4.76
N ASN A 527 -34.60 8.29 5.30
CA ASN A 527 -35.73 7.68 4.57
C ASN A 527 -35.35 6.38 3.85
N LEU A 528 -34.48 5.55 4.45
CA LEU A 528 -34.02 4.29 3.87
C LEU A 528 -35.11 3.22 3.81
N ASP A 529 -36.32 3.47 4.31
CA ASP A 529 -37.50 2.64 4.14
C ASP A 529 -38.14 2.80 2.75
N LYS A 530 -37.95 3.95 2.10
CA LYS A 530 -38.58 4.29 0.82
C LYS A 530 -37.76 3.76 -0.36
N PRO A 531 -38.40 3.13 -1.37
CA PRO A 531 -37.72 2.71 -2.57
C PRO A 531 -37.29 3.92 -3.39
N MET A 532 -36.07 3.85 -3.93
CA MET A 532 -35.54 4.88 -4.83
C MET A 532 -35.91 4.61 -6.29
N ASP A 533 -35.96 5.69 -7.08
CA ASP A 533 -36.23 5.59 -8.52
C ASP A 533 -35.03 4.97 -9.26
N THR A 534 -35.22 3.73 -9.72
CA THR A 534 -34.22 2.96 -10.46
C THR A 534 -34.15 3.32 -11.95
N THR A 535 -35.10 4.11 -12.47
CA THR A 535 -35.12 4.51 -13.89
C THR A 535 -34.08 5.57 -14.23
N LYS A 536 -33.56 6.28 -13.21
CA LYS A 536 -32.49 7.28 -13.35
C LYS A 536 -31.13 6.68 -13.73
N SER A 537 -30.98 5.36 -13.63
CA SER A 537 -29.75 4.65 -13.96
C SER A 537 -29.98 3.68 -15.11
N LYS A 538 -29.14 3.75 -16.15
CA LYS A 538 -29.15 2.77 -17.24
C LYS A 538 -28.85 1.34 -16.75
N ALA A 539 -28.14 1.21 -15.62
CA ALA A 539 -27.90 -0.07 -14.95
C ALA A 539 -29.15 -0.61 -14.23
N GLY A 540 -30.20 0.20 -14.04
CA GLY A 540 -31.45 -0.21 -13.39
C GLY A 540 -31.32 -0.40 -11.88
N SER A 541 -30.35 0.24 -11.24
CA SER A 541 -30.23 0.29 -9.78
C SER A 541 -30.03 1.71 -9.28
N ASN A 542 -30.33 1.94 -8.01
CA ASN A 542 -30.04 3.19 -7.33
C ASN A 542 -29.47 2.90 -5.94
N VAL A 543 -28.42 3.63 -5.55
CA VAL A 543 -27.66 3.41 -4.30
C VAL A 543 -27.77 4.66 -3.43
N THR A 544 -28.34 4.50 -2.24
CA THR A 544 -28.35 5.55 -1.22
C THR A 544 -27.28 5.25 -0.18
N LEU A 545 -26.06 5.75 -0.42
CA LEU A 545 -24.95 5.68 0.54
C LEU A 545 -25.12 6.74 1.63
N ILE A 546 -24.97 6.32 2.89
CA ILE A 546 -24.86 7.14 4.10
C ILE A 546 -23.42 6.97 4.63
N ASN A 547 -22.58 7.94 4.29
CA ASN A 547 -21.17 8.01 4.68
C ASN A 547 -20.90 9.29 5.47
N VAL A 548 -19.63 9.54 5.81
CA VAL A 548 -19.19 10.74 6.55
C VAL A 548 -19.60 12.06 5.90
N MET A 549 -19.88 12.08 4.59
CA MET A 549 -20.36 13.28 3.87
C MET A 549 -21.85 13.56 4.10
N LYS A 550 -22.65 12.55 4.47
CA LYS A 550 -24.07 12.73 4.81
C LYS A 550 -24.31 12.79 6.31
N LEU A 551 -23.59 12.00 7.10
CA LEU A 551 -23.71 11.95 8.55
C LEU A 551 -22.36 12.24 9.22
N ALA A 552 -22.20 13.42 9.82
CA ALA A 552 -20.90 13.95 10.25
C ALA A 552 -20.32 13.17 11.44
N GLY A 553 -21.19 12.61 12.29
CA GLY A 553 -20.81 11.76 13.41
C GLY A 553 -20.13 10.44 13.01
N LEU A 554 -20.16 10.02 11.74
CA LEU A 554 -19.43 8.84 11.26
C LEU A 554 -17.91 9.05 11.16
N ASN A 555 -17.43 10.29 11.29
CA ASN A 555 -16.01 10.58 11.13
C ASN A 555 -15.18 9.89 12.23
N THR A 556 -14.10 9.25 11.80
CA THR A 556 -13.20 8.37 12.59
C THR A 556 -13.80 7.06 13.10
N LEU A 557 -15.08 6.76 12.80
CA LEU A 557 -15.75 5.54 13.29
C LEU A 557 -15.58 4.34 12.34
N GLY A 558 -14.99 4.53 11.15
CA GLY A 558 -14.67 3.42 10.27
C GLY A 558 -15.88 2.64 9.72
N ILE A 559 -17.08 3.23 9.71
CA ILE A 559 -18.29 2.56 9.20
C ILE A 559 -19.16 3.46 8.32
N SER A 560 -19.83 2.86 7.35
CA SER A 560 -20.90 3.47 6.57
C SER A 560 -21.94 2.44 6.16
N MET A 561 -23.07 2.87 5.60
CA MET A 561 -24.13 1.97 5.14
C MET A 561 -24.73 2.45 3.82
N ALA A 562 -25.30 1.53 3.04
CA ALA A 562 -26.03 1.86 1.83
C ALA A 562 -27.33 1.05 1.71
N ARG A 563 -28.40 1.69 1.25
CA ARG A 563 -29.54 0.97 0.65
C ARG A 563 -29.36 0.89 -0.85
N ILE A 564 -29.69 -0.26 -1.44
CA ILE A 564 -29.63 -0.47 -2.88
C ILE A 564 -30.97 -1.02 -3.36
N ASP A 565 -31.58 -0.31 -4.30
CA ASP A 565 -32.81 -0.72 -4.98
C ASP A 565 -32.46 -1.16 -6.41
N TYR A 566 -33.01 -2.30 -6.83
CA TYR A 566 -32.78 -2.89 -8.15
C TYR A 566 -34.12 -3.08 -8.88
N ALA A 567 -34.23 -2.52 -10.07
CA ALA A 567 -35.30 -2.86 -11.00
C ALA A 567 -35.24 -4.35 -11.38
N PRO A 568 -36.29 -4.93 -11.99
CA PRO A 568 -36.15 -6.19 -12.71
C PRO A 568 -35.00 -6.09 -13.73
N LYS A 569 -34.10 -7.08 -13.74
CA LYS A 569 -32.84 -7.06 -14.52
C LYS A 569 -31.91 -5.87 -14.23
N GLY A 570 -32.15 -5.16 -13.13
CA GLY A 570 -31.30 -4.11 -12.62
C GLY A 570 -30.04 -4.66 -11.97
N GLN A 571 -28.99 -3.85 -11.93
CA GLN A 571 -27.74 -4.25 -11.32
C GLN A 571 -26.97 -3.08 -10.74
N ASN A 572 -26.22 -3.36 -9.68
CA ASN A 572 -25.06 -2.58 -9.31
C ASN A 572 -23.86 -3.20 -10.06
N PRO A 573 -23.33 -2.52 -11.10
CA PRO A 573 -22.33 -3.09 -12.02
C PRO A 573 -21.05 -3.53 -11.29
N PRO A 574 -20.13 -4.26 -11.97
CA PRO A 574 -18.80 -4.52 -11.43
C PRO A 574 -18.14 -3.23 -10.92
N HIS A 575 -17.82 -3.22 -9.63
CA HIS A 575 -17.19 -2.10 -8.93
C HIS A 575 -16.27 -2.61 -7.81
N THR A 576 -15.50 -1.70 -7.22
CA THR A 576 -14.67 -1.97 -6.04
C THR A 576 -14.75 -0.83 -5.04
N HIS A 577 -14.53 -1.16 -3.76
CA HIS A 577 -14.39 -0.23 -2.65
C HIS A 577 -12.92 -0.27 -2.18
N PRO A 578 -12.07 0.70 -2.57
CA PRO A 578 -10.65 0.69 -2.22
C PRO A 578 -10.39 0.67 -0.70
N ARG A 579 -11.33 1.22 0.08
CA ARG A 579 -11.15 1.46 1.51
C ARG A 579 -12.06 0.62 2.41
N ALA A 580 -12.92 -0.24 1.86
CA ALA A 580 -13.89 -0.97 2.69
C ALA A 580 -14.19 -2.37 2.17
N THR A 581 -14.38 -3.28 3.13
CA THR A 581 -15.16 -4.50 2.94
C THR A 581 -16.64 -4.14 2.98
N GLU A 582 -17.46 -4.77 2.15
CA GLU A 582 -18.92 -4.63 2.14
C GLU A 582 -19.56 -5.93 2.64
N ILE A 583 -20.55 -5.83 3.53
CA ILE A 583 -21.46 -6.92 3.87
C ILE A 583 -22.88 -6.54 3.46
N LEU A 584 -23.49 -7.36 2.62
CA LEU A 584 -24.78 -7.11 1.99
C LEU A 584 -25.83 -8.09 2.54
N THR A 585 -27.00 -7.58 2.91
CA THR A 585 -28.19 -8.36 3.28
C THR A 585 -29.33 -8.07 2.31
N VAL A 586 -29.95 -9.10 1.75
CA VAL A 586 -31.11 -8.95 0.86
C VAL A 586 -32.37 -8.73 1.71
N LEU A 587 -33.05 -7.60 1.51
CA LEU A 587 -34.31 -7.28 2.19
C LEU A 587 -35.52 -7.79 1.41
N GLU A 588 -35.46 -7.75 0.08
CA GLU A 588 -36.53 -8.20 -0.81
C GLU A 588 -35.97 -8.76 -2.14
N GLY A 589 -36.71 -9.69 -2.75
CA GLY A 589 -36.36 -10.28 -4.04
C GLY A 589 -35.19 -11.28 -3.99
N THR A 590 -34.47 -11.35 -5.10
CA THR A 590 -33.35 -12.28 -5.32
C THR A 590 -32.21 -11.51 -5.97
N LEU A 591 -30.96 -11.77 -5.55
CA LEU A 591 -29.76 -11.21 -6.15
C LEU A 591 -28.76 -12.31 -6.53
N TYR A 592 -28.22 -12.25 -7.74
CA TYR A 592 -27.02 -12.96 -8.14
C TYR A 592 -25.82 -12.05 -7.88
N VAL A 593 -24.94 -12.45 -6.97
CA VAL A 593 -23.79 -11.66 -6.53
C VAL A 593 -22.49 -12.42 -6.75
N GLY A 594 -21.38 -11.69 -6.80
CA GLY A 594 -20.06 -12.30 -6.76
C GLY A 594 -18.90 -11.32 -6.74
N PHE A 595 -17.71 -11.83 -6.42
CA PHE A 595 -16.45 -11.09 -6.46
C PHE A 595 -15.34 -11.90 -7.14
N VAL A 596 -14.34 -11.20 -7.67
CA VAL A 596 -13.20 -11.77 -8.37
C VAL A 596 -11.92 -11.55 -7.57
N THR A 597 -11.12 -12.59 -7.39
CA THR A 597 -9.81 -12.47 -6.72
C THR A 597 -8.82 -11.66 -7.54
N SER A 598 -7.83 -11.07 -6.86
CA SER A 598 -6.63 -10.56 -7.56
C SER A 598 -5.92 -11.65 -8.35
N ASN A 599 -5.04 -11.26 -9.27
CA ASN A 599 -4.23 -12.15 -10.11
C ASN A 599 -3.53 -13.17 -9.20
N GLN A 600 -3.87 -14.45 -9.38
CA GLN A 600 -3.30 -15.54 -8.59
C GLN A 600 -1.96 -15.99 -9.20
N ALA A 601 -1.15 -16.72 -8.44
CA ALA A 601 0.16 -17.21 -8.90
C ALA A 601 0.06 -18.15 -10.12
N ASN A 602 -1.09 -18.83 -10.29
CA ASN A 602 -1.38 -19.67 -11.45
C ASN A 602 -1.88 -18.88 -12.69
N GLY A 603 -1.93 -17.55 -12.61
CA GLY A 603 -2.39 -16.68 -13.69
C GLY A 603 -3.90 -16.52 -13.80
N GLU A 604 -4.70 -17.14 -12.92
CA GLU A 604 -6.16 -17.05 -12.95
C GLU A 604 -6.70 -15.91 -12.07
N ASN A 605 -7.86 -15.37 -12.45
CA ASN A 605 -8.71 -14.55 -11.60
C ASN A 605 -9.95 -15.38 -11.24
N LYS A 606 -10.05 -15.85 -10.00
CA LYS A 606 -11.14 -16.75 -9.59
C LYS A 606 -12.40 -15.97 -9.24
N LEU A 607 -13.52 -16.35 -9.83
CA LEU A 607 -14.84 -15.79 -9.51
C LEU A 607 -15.52 -16.62 -8.42
N PHE A 608 -16.02 -15.96 -7.38
CA PHE A 608 -16.88 -16.53 -6.35
C PHE A 608 -18.28 -15.93 -6.48
N THR A 609 -19.30 -16.75 -6.69
CA THR A 609 -20.69 -16.27 -6.87
C THR A 609 -21.70 -17.04 -6.03
N LYS A 610 -22.84 -16.41 -5.79
CA LYS A 610 -23.99 -16.99 -5.11
C LYS A 610 -25.28 -16.30 -5.54
N THR A 611 -26.38 -17.05 -5.58
CA THR A 611 -27.73 -16.49 -5.61
C THR A 611 -28.24 -16.35 -4.19
N LEU A 612 -28.60 -15.13 -3.81
CA LEU A 612 -29.15 -14.74 -2.52
C LEU A 612 -30.64 -14.49 -2.64
N ASN A 613 -31.40 -14.90 -1.64
CA ASN A 613 -32.81 -14.58 -1.45
C ASN A 613 -32.98 -13.66 -0.25
N LYS A 614 -34.19 -13.14 -0.05
CA LYS A 614 -34.55 -12.36 1.14
C LYS A 614 -34.05 -13.02 2.43
N GLY A 615 -33.31 -12.24 3.23
CA GLY A 615 -32.69 -12.65 4.50
C GLY A 615 -31.26 -13.18 4.36
N ASP A 616 -30.80 -13.50 3.16
CA ASP A 616 -29.43 -13.99 2.94
C ASP A 616 -28.40 -12.85 3.02
N VAL A 617 -27.19 -13.20 3.46
CA VAL A 617 -26.06 -12.28 3.65
C VAL A 617 -24.86 -12.74 2.81
N PHE A 618 -24.10 -11.79 2.25
CA PHE A 618 -22.87 -12.06 1.52
C PHE A 618 -21.82 -10.97 1.77
N VAL A 619 -20.54 -11.34 1.79
CA VAL A 619 -19.42 -10.44 2.06
C VAL A 619 -18.54 -10.24 0.82
N PHE A 620 -18.18 -9.00 0.53
CA PHE A 620 -17.27 -8.60 -0.53
C PHE A 620 -15.98 -8.04 0.09
N PRO A 621 -14.83 -8.71 -0.09
CA PRO A 621 -13.57 -8.24 0.49
C PRO A 621 -13.12 -6.90 -0.08
N GLN A 622 -12.47 -6.08 0.76
CA GLN A 622 -11.91 -4.77 0.38
C GLN A 622 -11.06 -4.84 -0.89
N GLY A 623 -11.25 -3.84 -1.76
CA GLY A 623 -10.45 -3.66 -2.98
C GLY A 623 -10.72 -4.66 -4.10
N LEU A 624 -11.53 -5.71 -3.89
CA LEU A 624 -11.86 -6.68 -4.94
C LEU A 624 -13.04 -6.23 -5.81
N ILE A 625 -12.95 -6.54 -7.10
CA ILE A 625 -14.03 -6.28 -8.06
C ILE A 625 -15.20 -7.21 -7.76
N HIS A 626 -16.39 -6.65 -7.56
CA HIS A 626 -17.60 -7.39 -7.25
C HIS A 626 -18.85 -6.73 -7.86
N PHE A 627 -19.97 -7.45 -7.88
CA PHE A 627 -21.23 -6.98 -8.48
C PHE A 627 -22.45 -7.56 -7.76
N GLN A 628 -23.60 -6.91 -7.97
CA GLN A 628 -24.91 -7.44 -7.59
C GLN A 628 -25.90 -7.27 -8.74
N PHE A 629 -26.56 -8.35 -9.14
CA PHE A 629 -27.48 -8.38 -10.27
C PHE A 629 -28.83 -8.97 -9.85
N ASN A 630 -29.94 -8.32 -10.18
CA ASN A 630 -31.26 -8.89 -10.00
C ASN A 630 -31.61 -9.79 -11.21
N PRO A 631 -31.67 -11.13 -11.06
CA PRO A 631 -31.95 -12.02 -12.17
C PRO A 631 -33.43 -12.09 -12.54
N SER A 632 -34.34 -11.52 -11.75
CA SER A 632 -35.77 -11.52 -12.04
C SER A 632 -36.11 -10.62 -13.24
N TYR A 633 -37.09 -11.04 -14.03
CA TYR A 633 -37.58 -10.31 -15.20
C TYR A 633 -38.70 -9.32 -14.86
N ASP A 634 -39.41 -9.55 -13.77
CA ASP A 634 -40.66 -8.87 -13.42
C ASP A 634 -40.67 -8.32 -11.99
N LYS A 635 -39.77 -8.77 -11.11
CA LYS A 635 -39.74 -8.36 -9.70
C LYS A 635 -38.50 -7.53 -9.38
N PRO A 636 -38.64 -6.43 -8.63
CA PRO A 636 -37.49 -5.70 -8.10
C PRO A 636 -36.80 -6.50 -6.98
N ALA A 637 -35.63 -6.04 -6.58
CA ALA A 637 -34.93 -6.50 -5.39
C ALA A 637 -34.44 -5.30 -4.58
N VAL A 638 -34.28 -5.49 -3.27
CA VAL A 638 -33.79 -4.47 -2.33
C VAL A 638 -32.76 -5.10 -1.42
N ALA A 639 -31.67 -4.40 -1.17
CA ALA A 639 -30.65 -4.82 -0.22
C ALA A 639 -30.14 -3.66 0.63
N ILE A 640 -29.54 -4.02 1.76
CA ILE A 640 -28.81 -3.08 2.62
C ILE A 640 -27.37 -3.58 2.77
N ALA A 641 -26.43 -2.66 2.69
CA ALA A 641 -25.01 -2.92 2.86
C ALA A 641 -24.46 -2.14 4.05
N ALA A 642 -23.57 -2.76 4.82
CA ALA A 642 -22.70 -2.08 5.77
C ALA A 642 -21.25 -2.18 5.26
N LEU A 643 -20.48 -1.12 5.42
CA LEU A 643 -19.12 -1.02 4.91
C LEU A 643 -18.15 -0.68 6.03
N SER A 644 -16.99 -1.33 6.04
CA SER A 644 -15.92 -1.14 7.04
C SER A 644 -15.09 0.13 6.81
N SER A 645 -15.71 1.21 6.34
CA SER A 645 -15.11 2.54 6.28
C SER A 645 -16.18 3.62 6.30
N GLN A 646 -15.91 4.74 6.96
CA GLN A 646 -16.72 5.94 6.93
C GLN A 646 -16.75 6.63 5.56
N ASN A 647 -15.78 6.32 4.70
CA ASN A 647 -15.75 6.72 3.30
C ASN A 647 -15.18 5.55 2.48
N PRO A 648 -16.01 4.61 2.03
CA PRO A 648 -15.53 3.39 1.36
C PRO A 648 -14.90 3.67 -0.02
N GLY A 649 -15.15 4.85 -0.60
CA GLY A 649 -14.97 5.09 -2.03
C GLY A 649 -15.90 4.21 -2.86
N ALA A 650 -15.92 4.37 -4.18
CA ALA A 650 -16.52 3.41 -5.09
C ALA A 650 -15.89 3.61 -6.46
N ILE A 651 -15.43 2.56 -7.11
CA ILE A 651 -14.90 2.62 -8.48
C ILE A 651 -15.77 1.71 -9.34
N THR A 652 -16.73 2.29 -10.06
CA THR A 652 -17.49 1.52 -11.06
C THR A 652 -16.58 1.27 -12.26
N ILE A 653 -16.28 0.00 -12.54
CA ILE A 653 -15.19 -0.36 -13.46
C ILE A 653 -15.40 0.22 -14.87
N ALA A 654 -16.62 0.10 -15.40
CA ALA A 654 -16.91 0.62 -16.73
C ALA A 654 -16.82 2.15 -16.78
N ASN A 655 -17.32 2.85 -15.77
CA ASN A 655 -17.22 4.32 -15.68
C ASN A 655 -15.76 4.78 -15.57
N ALA A 656 -14.97 4.16 -14.68
CA ALA A 656 -13.58 4.57 -14.48
C ALA A 656 -12.69 4.33 -15.71
N VAL A 657 -12.98 3.28 -16.50
CA VAL A 657 -12.16 2.93 -17.67
C VAL A 657 -12.64 3.58 -18.97
N PHE A 658 -13.95 3.64 -19.19
CA PHE A 658 -14.55 4.10 -20.46
C PHE A 658 -15.35 5.41 -20.33
N GLY A 659 -15.65 5.85 -19.11
CA GLY A 659 -16.47 7.04 -18.84
C GLY A 659 -15.79 8.07 -17.94
N SER A 660 -14.47 8.04 -17.78
CA SER A 660 -13.74 9.01 -16.97
C SER A 660 -13.89 10.42 -17.54
N ASN A 661 -13.86 11.41 -16.66
CA ASN A 661 -13.72 12.81 -17.05
C ASN A 661 -12.31 12.98 -17.65
N SER A 662 -12.28 13.31 -18.95
CA SER A 662 -11.21 13.02 -19.91
C SER A 662 -11.01 11.53 -20.22
N PRO A 663 -11.03 11.13 -21.50
CA PRO A 663 -10.79 9.75 -21.92
C PRO A 663 -9.39 9.24 -21.55
N ILE A 664 -9.31 7.97 -21.15
CA ILE A 664 -8.07 7.21 -21.33
C ILE A 664 -7.87 7.01 -22.84
N SER A 665 -6.63 7.21 -23.32
CA SER A 665 -6.27 7.04 -24.72
C SER A 665 -6.72 5.69 -25.31
N ASP A 666 -7.30 5.73 -26.51
CA ASP A 666 -7.76 4.53 -27.21
C ASP A 666 -6.63 3.58 -27.56
N ASP A 667 -5.39 4.06 -27.72
CA ASP A 667 -4.22 3.20 -27.89
C ASP A 667 -4.00 2.30 -26.68
N VAL A 668 -4.14 2.87 -25.46
CA VAL A 668 -3.99 2.13 -24.21
C VAL A 668 -5.13 1.12 -24.05
N LEU A 669 -6.38 1.57 -24.26
CA LEU A 669 -7.57 0.73 -24.08
C LEU A 669 -7.68 -0.37 -25.14
N ALA A 670 -7.46 -0.07 -26.42
CA ALA A 670 -7.52 -1.05 -27.50
C ALA A 670 -6.52 -2.19 -27.26
N LYS A 671 -5.29 -1.84 -26.84
CA LYS A 671 -4.26 -2.82 -26.47
C LYS A 671 -4.63 -3.61 -25.21
N ALA A 672 -5.22 -2.95 -24.21
CA ALA A 672 -5.55 -3.56 -22.91
C ALA A 672 -6.64 -4.61 -23.03
N PHE A 673 -7.70 -4.27 -23.75
CA PHE A 673 -8.86 -5.12 -23.98
C PHE A 673 -8.69 -6.02 -25.22
N GLN A 674 -7.59 -5.87 -25.96
CA GLN A 674 -7.28 -6.63 -27.17
C GLN A 674 -8.39 -6.48 -28.23
N VAL A 675 -8.84 -5.25 -28.44
CA VAL A 675 -9.89 -4.87 -29.39
C VAL A 675 -9.38 -3.79 -30.35
N ASP A 676 -10.13 -3.51 -31.42
CA ASP A 676 -9.86 -2.34 -32.25
C ASP A 676 -10.30 -1.03 -31.56
N LYS A 677 -9.74 0.10 -32.02
CA LYS A 677 -10.09 1.43 -31.51
C LYS A 677 -11.57 1.75 -31.66
N LYS A 678 -12.22 1.31 -32.75
CA LYS A 678 -13.67 1.52 -32.96
C LYS A 678 -14.52 0.87 -31.86
N ALA A 679 -14.08 -0.24 -31.28
CA ALA A 679 -14.72 -0.85 -30.12
C ALA A 679 -14.61 0.04 -28.90
N VAL A 680 -13.43 0.64 -28.68
CA VAL A 680 -13.17 1.57 -27.58
C VAL A 680 -14.04 2.81 -27.76
N ASP A 681 -14.01 3.45 -28.94
CA ASP A 681 -14.81 4.63 -29.25
C ASP A 681 -16.30 4.36 -28.97
N TRP A 682 -16.80 3.19 -29.40
CA TRP A 682 -18.18 2.78 -29.16
C TRP A 682 -18.49 2.57 -27.68
N LEU A 683 -17.59 1.91 -26.93
CA LEU A 683 -17.75 1.69 -25.49
C LEU A 683 -17.76 3.01 -24.73
N GLN A 684 -16.84 3.92 -25.04
CA GLN A 684 -16.77 5.23 -24.39
C GLN A 684 -18.00 6.10 -24.69
N ALA A 685 -18.50 6.05 -25.94
CA ALA A 685 -19.71 6.77 -26.33
C ALA A 685 -20.95 6.38 -25.48
N GLN A 686 -21.00 5.16 -24.92
CA GLN A 686 -22.13 4.76 -24.07
C GLN A 686 -22.22 5.57 -22.76
N PHE A 687 -21.09 6.10 -22.29
CA PHE A 687 -20.98 6.81 -21.01
C PHE A 687 -20.99 8.33 -21.16
N TRP A 688 -20.53 8.88 -22.29
CA TRP A 688 -20.40 10.34 -22.46
C TRP A 688 -21.65 11.07 -22.96
N GLU A 689 -22.63 10.40 -23.56
CA GLU A 689 -23.89 11.07 -23.97
C GLU A 689 -24.69 11.65 -22.78
N ASN A 690 -24.39 11.24 -21.55
CA ASN A 690 -25.06 11.74 -20.34
C ASN A 690 -24.32 12.90 -19.64
N ASN A 691 -23.08 13.25 -20.04
CA ASN A 691 -22.25 14.24 -19.34
C ASN A 691 -22.36 15.68 -19.92
N HIS A 692 -23.28 15.90 -20.87
CA HIS A 692 -23.44 17.19 -21.58
C HIS A 692 -24.86 17.76 -21.57
N ASN A 693 -25.75 17.29 -20.67
CA ASN A 693 -27.07 17.88 -20.47
C ASN A 693 -27.18 18.59 -19.11
#